data_AF-A0A959B2A3-F1
#
_entry.id   AF-A0A959B2A3-F1
#
_cell.length_a   1.000
_cell.length_b   1.000
_cell.length_c   1.000
_cell.angle_alpha   90.00
_cell.angle_beta   90.00
_cell.angle_gamma   90.00
#
_symmetry.space_group_name_H-M   'P 1'
#
loop_
_entity.id
_entity.type
_entity.pdbx_description
1 polymer ?
#
loop_
_entity_poly.entity_id
_entity_poly.type
_entity_poly.pdbx_seq_one_letter_code
_entity_poly.pdbx_strand_id
1 'polypeptide(L)'
;MEPKQLAEKQNIREILPFPDIEDFYDQLQDRLHMVLEQFFLDDPFTIFLTALPRMENQIIQRFENFPLDYAGIPKQREQLEYTPNKSLDAHWDFLLPTTPGSRYSGDVLGTVSSKLFSEMKLGDLELKDLYDDGTGKMAEYFSILSEERRAASLTHPESRREAEFHIIDKNLDISTYWYLSIPLIQFAEFDGIAHIVHSDADHQRVIRKGKDGRYSINKRLVGNIIKAFSREYEGLILDWDLVGANKEKKTVVLSALKIASRDETYIGKGGKVNPILDELKYRQYYEKHLKYFEKRFEQNDAIPGLLYQQSLKNAIITILIDSFAHNVSAHSLTALNWWFKQRASKLKGRLSLADVAKVKQILEKDIPAGGKNSKDLQALLDPILNPYMGNAADIDDNYIVNYEGPMAKELQPLFKFLLEKGAFWSGVTRDYGFGGEVNDLFEALWRDFINNPLYLGTIAKTEEISQITVRIVFYEPEDELLPNGVKRKIKRKQLGGGDFAIINIKKPRPMDEVDKKALEDSYVEVDGQRLYYRDHRELAERSDFVQPSPEYAEVKKALQACKVFFPGGVVGRHALYTMLENEIRNVKHYTGKDLKSIQQNGLTLAIGIQEKHVEPGKIGERELFKIGIWLKLNTDLSHPISKKQSDFLIKRKFDDLIGDVMDKTESHAPRLGGNFQDKICAAMLFNNTFASVQRGDANEHRTHADKDTPRDTTYYPWIIPATASEDAPHEDFELTRDNENEFDRAYPHKGKKGRLKKYFHCWKGANVKELPGHFSSSNMGQEEFWSWDNLSRFRFINIQQKDGQKKEPLRSEVRKHGVIRVIGDTIPKEWLNDAQGRGTALAYRSWLPHWLGPSQLVIELKERPKGQNNFVPKGYLVFDGTKPSNATDEKLLSQTFYYAPVSEKPAMPINSSLKIAHAGTTSEPGVIRYRTHGIYKQYFTEVMEPPAADGPEATILPAAKIAELIEAMTTRIAIFDNRVRHRIKEKKRDDFFRNTLGLLVDSEHTPVQDKTTEQWEGDWERSKSFIKDCHFLVMHLTYIESILRVKYGKEFSEDDSEIGYFIEKELKPLILEDDGKIRENFVFVVTTGRGRNKWWDRLKESKNPAFQAYKLFTIFRPVESIISIVENAINKEDDIELKYYLAKLLFGS
;
A
#
# COMPACT_ATOMS: atom_id res chain seq x y z
N MET A 1 -36.69 8.37 -32.15
CA MET A 1 -35.99 8.04 -33.42
C MET A 1 -36.98 7.35 -34.33
N GLU A 2 -37.09 7.78 -35.58
CA GLU A 2 -37.97 7.11 -36.55
C GLU A 2 -37.46 5.69 -36.91
N PRO A 3 -38.34 4.74 -37.27
CA PRO A 3 -37.96 3.38 -37.67
C PRO A 3 -36.89 3.32 -38.78
N LYS A 4 -36.87 4.32 -39.68
CA LYS A 4 -35.84 4.46 -40.72
C LYS A 4 -34.44 4.73 -40.16
N GLN A 5 -34.33 5.57 -39.14
CA GLN A 5 -33.05 5.89 -38.48
C GLN A 5 -32.51 4.70 -37.66
N LEU A 6 -33.40 3.84 -37.16
CA LEU A 6 -33.05 2.59 -36.49
C LEU A 6 -32.55 1.53 -37.50
N ALA A 7 -33.21 1.43 -38.66
CA ALA A 7 -32.81 0.53 -39.75
C ALA A 7 -31.50 0.97 -40.43
N GLU A 8 -31.26 2.27 -40.59
CA GLU A 8 -29.99 2.80 -41.12
C GLU A 8 -28.80 2.55 -40.17
N LYS A 9 -29.02 2.61 -38.85
CA LYS A 9 -27.99 2.23 -37.86
C LYS A 9 -27.68 0.72 -37.84
N GLN A 10 -28.62 -0.14 -38.24
CA GLN A 10 -28.43 -1.59 -38.28
C GLN A 10 -27.64 -2.07 -39.51
N ASN A 11 -27.47 -1.24 -40.54
CA ASN A 11 -26.81 -1.62 -41.80
C ASN A 11 -25.31 -1.32 -41.85
N ILE A 12 -24.73 -0.78 -40.78
CA ILE A 12 -23.34 -0.33 -40.75
C ILE A 12 -22.50 -1.28 -39.88
N ARG A 13 -21.27 -1.59 -40.31
CA ARG A 13 -20.26 -2.32 -39.55
C ARG A 13 -19.01 -1.47 -39.44
N GLU A 14 -18.50 -1.30 -38.23
CA GLU A 14 -17.22 -0.64 -37.98
C GLU A 14 -16.10 -1.70 -38.00
N ILE A 15 -15.11 -1.50 -38.86
CA ILE A 15 -13.90 -2.32 -38.93
C ILE A 15 -12.80 -1.61 -38.14
N LEU A 16 -12.33 -2.28 -37.09
CA LEU A 16 -11.28 -1.80 -36.23
C LEU A 16 -9.90 -2.11 -36.86
N PRO A 17 -8.99 -1.13 -36.91
CA PRO A 17 -7.61 -1.38 -37.28
C PRO A 17 -6.93 -2.21 -36.20
N PHE A 18 -5.89 -2.98 -36.52
CA PHE A 18 -5.04 -3.61 -35.49
C PHE A 18 -3.61 -3.06 -35.56
N PRO A 19 -2.95 -2.78 -34.41
CA PRO A 19 -1.52 -2.48 -34.42
C PRO A 19 -0.75 -3.72 -34.88
N ASP A 20 0.35 -3.50 -35.60
CA ASP A 20 1.23 -4.56 -36.10
C ASP A 20 0.43 -5.68 -36.80
N ILE A 21 -0.50 -5.27 -37.68
CA ILE A 21 -1.45 -6.15 -38.38
C ILE A 21 -0.79 -7.27 -39.19
N GLU A 22 0.44 -7.07 -39.66
CA GLU A 22 1.22 -8.12 -40.32
C GLU A 22 1.54 -9.26 -39.34
N ASP A 23 2.04 -8.95 -38.15
CA ASP A 23 2.32 -9.93 -37.09
C ASP A 23 1.03 -10.64 -36.63
N PHE A 24 -0.08 -9.91 -36.54
CA PHE A 24 -1.38 -10.49 -36.22
C PHE A 24 -1.78 -11.58 -37.23
N TYR A 25 -1.67 -11.27 -38.53
CA TYR A 25 -2.07 -12.21 -39.56
C TYR A 25 -1.07 -13.35 -39.73
N ASP A 26 0.22 -13.13 -39.49
CA ASP A 26 1.20 -14.22 -39.46
C ASP A 26 0.91 -15.20 -38.31
N GLN A 27 0.56 -14.70 -37.12
CA GLN A 27 0.14 -15.57 -36.03
C GLN A 27 -1.18 -16.29 -36.31
N LEU A 28 -2.12 -15.62 -36.98
CA LEU A 28 -3.36 -16.26 -37.40
C LEU A 28 -3.08 -17.40 -38.37
N GLN A 29 -2.27 -17.16 -39.41
CA GLN A 29 -1.86 -18.15 -40.39
C GLN A 29 -1.25 -19.38 -39.70
N ASP A 30 -0.37 -19.17 -38.72
CA ASP A 30 0.27 -20.26 -37.98
C ASP A 30 -0.73 -21.09 -37.15
N ARG A 31 -1.62 -20.43 -36.41
CA ARG A 31 -2.66 -21.11 -35.62
C ARG A 31 -3.60 -21.92 -36.50
N LEU A 32 -4.02 -21.37 -37.64
CA LEU A 32 -4.92 -22.07 -38.57
C LEU A 32 -4.25 -23.26 -39.24
N HIS A 33 -2.97 -23.12 -39.62
CA HIS A 33 -2.17 -24.23 -40.15
C HIS A 33 -2.06 -25.37 -39.13
N MET A 34 -1.69 -25.06 -37.88
CA MET A 34 -1.58 -26.05 -36.80
C MET A 34 -2.91 -26.80 -36.56
N VAL A 35 -4.05 -26.11 -36.63
CA VAL A 35 -5.37 -26.74 -36.49
C VAL A 35 -5.63 -27.76 -37.59
N LEU A 36 -5.29 -27.45 -38.85
CA LEU A 36 -5.49 -28.39 -39.95
C LEU A 36 -4.54 -29.58 -39.86
N GLU A 37 -3.26 -29.33 -39.60
CA GLU A 37 -2.21 -30.35 -39.50
C GLU A 37 -2.49 -31.35 -38.36
N GLN A 38 -2.95 -30.88 -37.20
CA GLN A 38 -3.16 -31.76 -36.04
C GLN A 38 -4.44 -32.59 -36.11
N PHE A 39 -5.47 -32.12 -36.83
CA PHE A 39 -6.82 -32.66 -36.68
C PHE A 39 -7.54 -33.01 -37.98
N PHE A 40 -7.10 -32.51 -39.13
CA PHE A 40 -7.92 -32.54 -40.35
C PHE A 40 -7.21 -33.01 -41.63
N LEU A 41 -5.92 -32.67 -41.82
CA LEU A 41 -5.16 -32.97 -43.05
C LEU A 41 -3.86 -33.71 -42.69
N ASP A 42 -3.52 -34.73 -43.47
CA ASP A 42 -2.32 -35.56 -43.24
C ASP A 42 -1.24 -35.33 -44.31
N ASP A 43 -1.61 -34.88 -45.51
CA ASP A 43 -0.68 -34.58 -46.61
C ASP A 43 -0.27 -33.08 -46.62
N PRO A 44 0.83 -32.70 -47.30
CA PRO A 44 1.22 -31.29 -47.41
C PRO A 44 0.11 -30.42 -47.99
N PHE A 45 -0.18 -29.30 -47.32
CA PHE A 45 -1.25 -28.35 -47.68
C PHE A 45 -0.79 -26.90 -47.49
N THR A 46 -1.57 -25.95 -48.02
CA THR A 46 -1.37 -24.52 -47.73
C THR A 46 -2.71 -23.79 -47.59
N ILE A 47 -2.71 -22.63 -46.93
CA ILE A 47 -3.89 -21.81 -46.70
C ILE A 47 -3.63 -20.41 -47.25
N PHE A 48 -4.40 -19.99 -48.25
CA PHE A 48 -4.44 -18.58 -48.66
C PHE A 48 -5.56 -17.88 -47.87
N LEU A 49 -5.18 -16.99 -46.96
CA LEU A 49 -6.12 -16.19 -46.20
C LEU A 49 -6.38 -14.86 -46.89
N THR A 50 -7.66 -14.52 -47.03
CA THR A 50 -8.11 -13.19 -47.42
C THR A 50 -9.01 -12.64 -46.33
N ALA A 51 -8.82 -11.38 -45.94
CA ALA A 51 -9.57 -10.74 -44.87
C ALA A 51 -9.90 -9.29 -45.21
N LEU A 52 -10.86 -8.71 -44.49
CA LEU A 52 -11.14 -7.28 -44.59
C LEU A 52 -9.91 -6.45 -44.18
N PRO A 53 -9.64 -5.31 -44.84
CA PRO A 53 -8.49 -4.48 -44.54
C PRO A 53 -8.61 -3.81 -43.18
N ARG A 54 -7.61 -4.02 -42.32
CA ARG A 54 -7.53 -3.53 -40.93
C ARG A 54 -6.34 -2.61 -40.68
N MET A 55 -5.88 -1.90 -41.70
CA MET A 55 -4.81 -0.90 -41.57
C MET A 55 -5.30 0.40 -40.92
N GLU A 56 -6.56 0.77 -41.15
CA GLU A 56 -7.17 2.02 -40.70
C GLU A 56 -8.61 1.79 -40.24
N ASN A 57 -9.16 2.74 -39.46
CA ASN A 57 -10.57 2.72 -39.07
C ASN A 57 -11.47 2.89 -40.30
N GLN A 58 -12.36 1.94 -40.52
CA GLN A 58 -13.28 1.98 -41.66
C GLN A 58 -14.70 1.67 -41.21
N ILE A 59 -15.66 2.35 -41.83
CA ILE A 59 -17.08 2.08 -41.65
C ILE A 59 -17.59 1.53 -42.99
N ILE A 60 -18.04 0.28 -42.98
CA ILE A 60 -18.54 -0.40 -44.18
C ILE A 60 -20.05 -0.63 -44.08
N GLN A 61 -20.74 -0.66 -45.21
CA GLN A 61 -22.11 -1.15 -45.25
C GLN A 61 -22.10 -2.68 -45.22
N ARG A 62 -22.89 -3.27 -44.32
CA ARG A 62 -22.94 -4.73 -44.08
C ARG A 62 -23.21 -5.53 -45.36
N PHE A 63 -24.01 -4.97 -46.28
CA PHE A 63 -24.48 -5.65 -47.49
C PHE A 63 -23.82 -5.20 -48.80
N GLU A 64 -22.88 -4.26 -48.75
CA GLU A 64 -22.13 -3.86 -49.95
C GLU A 64 -20.93 -4.79 -50.19
N ASN A 65 -20.48 -4.91 -51.44
CA ASN A 65 -19.29 -5.67 -51.77
C ASN A 65 -18.04 -4.91 -51.30
N PHE A 66 -17.06 -5.64 -50.78
CA PHE A 66 -15.86 -5.05 -50.22
C PHE A 66 -14.62 -5.81 -50.70
N PRO A 67 -13.53 -5.14 -51.10
CA PRO A 67 -12.29 -5.80 -51.47
C PRO A 67 -11.62 -6.44 -50.24
N LEU A 68 -11.05 -7.64 -50.42
CA LEU A 68 -10.29 -8.34 -49.38
C LEU A 68 -8.78 -8.23 -49.66
N ASP A 69 -8.00 -8.12 -48.59
CA ASP A 69 -6.54 -8.17 -48.61
C ASP A 69 -6.06 -9.59 -48.29
N TYR A 70 -4.92 -10.01 -48.84
CA TYR A 70 -4.28 -11.23 -48.36
C TYR A 70 -3.68 -11.01 -46.97
N ALA A 71 -3.75 -12.05 -46.16
CA ALA A 71 -3.29 -12.06 -44.78
C ALA A 71 -2.26 -13.18 -44.58
N GLY A 72 -1.21 -12.91 -43.78
CA GLY A 72 -0.28 -13.92 -43.30
C GLY A 72 0.66 -14.49 -44.37
N ILE A 73 0.90 -13.71 -45.43
CA ILE A 73 1.75 -14.12 -46.57
C ILE A 73 3.18 -14.49 -46.15
N PRO A 74 3.89 -13.70 -45.31
CA PRO A 74 5.23 -14.08 -44.84
C PRO A 74 5.23 -15.43 -44.13
N LYS A 75 4.27 -15.66 -43.21
CA LYS A 75 4.19 -16.94 -42.51
C LYS A 75 3.80 -18.10 -43.42
N GLN A 76 2.86 -17.89 -44.35
CA GLN A 76 2.49 -18.89 -45.34
C GLN A 76 3.69 -19.31 -46.18
N ARG A 77 4.51 -18.34 -46.61
CA ARG A 77 5.75 -18.60 -47.34
C ARG A 77 6.73 -19.43 -46.52
N GLU A 78 6.93 -19.11 -45.24
CA GLU A 78 7.80 -19.90 -44.36
C GLU A 78 7.32 -21.35 -44.23
N GLN A 79 6.01 -21.57 -44.10
CA GLN A 79 5.41 -22.90 -43.99
C GLN A 79 5.50 -23.71 -45.29
N LEU A 80 5.35 -23.05 -46.43
CA LEU A 80 5.33 -23.69 -47.74
C LEU A 80 6.74 -23.87 -48.32
N GLU A 81 7.59 -22.85 -48.20
CA GLU A 81 8.99 -22.82 -48.62
C GLU A 81 9.90 -23.01 -47.40
N TYR A 82 10.24 -24.25 -47.07
CA TYR A 82 11.23 -24.54 -46.01
C TYR A 82 12.53 -23.74 -46.16
N THR A 83 12.90 -23.37 -47.39
CA THR A 83 13.93 -22.38 -47.70
C THR A 83 13.41 -21.45 -48.80
N PRO A 84 13.44 -20.11 -48.61
CA PRO A 84 12.84 -19.18 -49.56
C PRO A 84 13.38 -19.34 -50.98
N ASN A 85 12.49 -19.57 -51.93
CA ASN A 85 12.84 -19.67 -53.33
C ASN A 85 12.80 -18.29 -53.99
N LYS A 86 13.98 -17.76 -54.34
CA LYS A 86 14.12 -16.44 -54.96
C LYS A 86 13.36 -16.28 -56.28
N SER A 87 13.09 -17.37 -57.01
CA SER A 87 12.28 -17.27 -58.24
C SER A 87 10.81 -16.92 -57.95
N LEU A 88 10.36 -17.04 -56.70
CA LEU A 88 9.00 -16.75 -56.27
C LEU A 88 8.86 -15.39 -55.56
N ASP A 89 9.95 -14.65 -55.34
CA ASP A 89 9.94 -13.37 -54.60
C ASP A 89 8.91 -12.39 -55.18
N ALA A 90 8.94 -12.16 -56.50
CA ALA A 90 8.01 -11.25 -57.16
C ALA A 90 6.53 -11.71 -57.09
N HIS A 91 6.28 -13.02 -56.93
CA HIS A 91 4.93 -13.56 -56.78
C HIS A 91 4.42 -13.40 -55.35
N TRP A 92 5.25 -13.64 -54.34
CA TRP A 92 4.91 -13.37 -52.94
C TRP A 92 4.71 -11.88 -52.67
N ASP A 93 5.61 -11.04 -53.18
CA ASP A 93 5.52 -9.58 -53.04
C ASP A 93 4.23 -9.03 -53.66
N PHE A 94 3.77 -9.62 -54.77
CA PHE A 94 2.52 -9.20 -55.42
C PHE A 94 1.27 -9.48 -54.58
N LEU A 95 1.30 -10.49 -53.72
CA LEU A 95 0.20 -10.81 -52.81
C LEU A 95 0.16 -9.88 -51.58
N LEU A 96 1.24 -9.18 -51.27
CA LEU A 96 1.28 -8.27 -50.12
C LEU A 96 0.33 -7.07 -50.31
N PRO A 97 -0.48 -6.71 -49.29
CA PRO A 97 -1.43 -5.59 -49.37
C PRO A 97 -0.78 -4.22 -49.58
N THR A 98 0.50 -4.10 -49.24
CA THR A 98 1.30 -2.87 -49.31
C THR A 98 1.92 -2.63 -50.70
N THR A 99 1.87 -3.60 -51.60
CA THR A 99 2.48 -3.52 -52.94
C THR A 99 1.61 -2.74 -53.95
N PRO A 100 2.12 -1.68 -54.60
CA PRO A 100 1.38 -0.92 -55.61
C PRO A 100 0.92 -1.81 -56.77
N GLY A 101 -0.40 -1.88 -57.01
CA GLY A 101 -1.02 -2.71 -58.04
C GLY A 101 -1.78 -3.94 -57.50
N SER A 102 -1.47 -4.42 -56.29
CA SER A 102 -2.15 -5.58 -55.67
C SER A 102 -3.62 -5.29 -55.28
N ARG A 103 -3.95 -4.03 -54.99
CA ARG A 103 -5.33 -3.53 -54.72
C ARG A 103 -6.06 -2.92 -55.92
N TYR A 104 -5.36 -2.64 -57.03
CA TYR A 104 -5.89 -1.88 -58.17
C TYR A 104 -5.92 -2.64 -59.50
N SER A 105 -5.56 -3.93 -59.53
CA SER A 105 -5.88 -4.78 -60.69
C SER A 105 -7.39 -4.72 -60.93
N GLY A 106 -7.84 -4.38 -62.14
CA GLY A 106 -9.24 -4.03 -62.47
C GLY A 106 -10.34 -5.08 -62.20
N ASP A 107 -10.04 -6.14 -61.45
CA ASP A 107 -10.85 -7.33 -61.22
C ASP A 107 -10.94 -7.74 -59.72
N VAL A 108 -10.56 -6.88 -58.76
CA VAL A 108 -10.54 -7.23 -57.31
C VAL A 108 -11.90 -7.72 -56.80
N LEU A 109 -13.00 -7.11 -57.26
CA LEU A 109 -14.37 -7.51 -56.92
C LEU A 109 -14.85 -8.77 -57.67
N GLY A 110 -14.15 -9.20 -58.72
CA GLY A 110 -14.43 -10.39 -59.53
C GLY A 110 -13.65 -11.64 -59.11
N THR A 111 -12.78 -11.53 -58.09
CA THR A 111 -12.03 -12.68 -57.54
C THR A 111 -12.96 -13.71 -56.90
N VAL A 112 -12.54 -14.98 -56.92
CA VAL A 112 -13.31 -16.08 -56.30
C VAL A 112 -13.52 -15.83 -54.80
N SER A 113 -12.52 -15.27 -54.11
CA SER A 113 -12.61 -14.87 -52.70
C SER A 113 -13.67 -13.79 -52.48
N SER A 114 -13.68 -12.71 -53.27
CA SER A 114 -14.68 -11.64 -53.11
C SER A 114 -16.09 -12.08 -53.47
N LYS A 115 -16.26 -12.90 -54.53
CA LYS A 115 -17.56 -13.48 -54.90
C LYS A 115 -18.10 -14.34 -53.75
N LEU A 116 -17.32 -15.32 -53.30
CA LEU A 116 -17.71 -16.23 -52.22
C LEU A 116 -17.97 -15.49 -50.92
N PHE A 117 -17.12 -14.51 -50.57
CA PHE A 117 -17.32 -13.67 -49.39
C PHE A 117 -18.68 -12.95 -49.44
N SER A 118 -19.02 -12.34 -50.58
CA SER A 118 -20.29 -11.65 -50.74
C SER A 118 -21.49 -12.60 -50.68
N GLU A 119 -21.45 -13.73 -51.40
CA GLU A 119 -22.55 -14.70 -51.43
C GLU A 119 -22.77 -15.36 -50.05
N MET A 120 -21.70 -15.78 -49.36
CA MET A 120 -21.78 -16.31 -48.01
C MET A 120 -22.29 -15.27 -47.02
N LYS A 121 -21.79 -14.02 -47.08
CA LYS A 121 -22.21 -12.92 -46.20
C LYS A 121 -23.69 -12.55 -46.40
N LEU A 122 -24.16 -12.48 -47.65
CA LEU A 122 -25.55 -12.16 -47.98
C LEU A 122 -26.53 -13.28 -47.61
N GLY A 123 -26.03 -14.50 -47.37
CA GLY A 123 -26.82 -15.68 -47.07
C GLY A 123 -27.38 -16.36 -48.31
N ASP A 124 -26.71 -16.17 -49.45
CA ASP A 124 -27.07 -16.79 -50.74
C ASP A 124 -26.57 -18.25 -50.83
N LEU A 125 -25.67 -18.67 -49.91
CA LEU A 125 -25.09 -20.02 -49.83
C LEU A 125 -25.38 -20.71 -48.49
N GLU A 126 -25.64 -22.01 -48.54
CA GLU A 126 -25.62 -22.95 -47.41
C GLU A 126 -24.32 -23.77 -47.40
N LEU A 127 -24.05 -24.52 -46.32
CA LEU A 127 -22.87 -25.40 -46.28
C LEU A 127 -22.86 -26.43 -47.40
N LYS A 128 -24.02 -26.92 -47.85
CA LYS A 128 -24.10 -27.93 -48.93
C LYS A 128 -23.60 -27.39 -50.27
N ASP A 129 -23.81 -26.09 -50.51
CA ASP A 129 -23.52 -25.42 -51.77
C ASP A 129 -22.01 -25.21 -51.94
N LEU A 130 -21.24 -25.31 -50.85
CA LEU A 130 -19.77 -25.34 -50.89
C LEU A 130 -19.20 -26.52 -51.70
N TYR A 131 -19.99 -27.58 -51.97
CA TYR A 131 -19.56 -28.65 -52.88
C TYR A 131 -19.49 -28.19 -54.34
N ASP A 132 -20.42 -27.34 -54.77
CA ASP A 132 -20.49 -26.88 -56.16
C ASP A 132 -19.77 -25.53 -56.35
N ASP A 133 -19.81 -24.65 -55.35
CA ASP A 133 -19.27 -23.29 -55.45
C ASP A 133 -17.96 -23.08 -54.66
N GLY A 134 -17.73 -23.89 -53.63
CA GLY A 134 -16.65 -23.70 -52.65
C GLY A 134 -15.45 -24.63 -52.81
N THR A 135 -15.54 -25.66 -53.65
CA THR A 135 -14.48 -26.66 -53.85
C THR A 135 -14.28 -26.98 -55.32
N GLY A 136 -13.04 -27.28 -55.71
CA GLY A 136 -12.73 -27.65 -57.10
C GLY A 136 -11.29 -28.10 -57.27
N LYS A 137 -10.96 -28.65 -58.44
CA LYS A 137 -9.58 -29.02 -58.77
C LYS A 137 -8.74 -27.78 -59.03
N MET A 138 -7.50 -27.77 -58.54
CA MET A 138 -6.58 -26.66 -58.81
C MET A 138 -6.31 -26.47 -60.31
N ALA A 139 -6.20 -27.57 -61.06
CA ALA A 139 -6.05 -27.53 -62.52
C ALA A 139 -7.20 -26.80 -63.24
N GLU A 140 -8.43 -26.92 -62.73
CA GLU A 140 -9.60 -26.23 -63.28
C GLU A 140 -9.63 -24.77 -62.86
N TYR A 141 -9.31 -24.48 -61.59
CA TYR A 141 -9.19 -23.10 -61.07
C TYR A 141 -8.20 -22.26 -61.89
N PHE A 142 -7.08 -22.86 -62.30
CA PHE A 142 -6.05 -22.20 -63.11
C PHE A 142 -6.23 -22.33 -64.62
N SER A 143 -7.27 -23.04 -65.08
CA SER A 143 -7.50 -23.28 -66.52
C SER A 143 -7.70 -22.00 -67.35
N ILE A 144 -8.11 -20.92 -66.69
CA ILE A 144 -8.34 -19.59 -67.28
C ILE A 144 -7.02 -18.88 -67.65
N LEU A 145 -5.88 -19.26 -67.04
CA LEU A 145 -4.57 -18.70 -67.40
C LEU A 145 -4.12 -19.25 -68.76
N SER A 146 -3.65 -18.39 -69.67
CA SER A 146 -3.11 -18.82 -70.97
C SER A 146 -1.83 -19.66 -70.81
N GLU A 147 -1.49 -20.47 -71.80
CA GLU A 147 -0.24 -21.26 -71.79
C GLU A 147 1.01 -20.38 -71.62
N GLU A 148 1.01 -19.19 -72.23
CA GLU A 148 2.07 -18.19 -72.08
C GLU A 148 2.25 -17.75 -70.62
N ARG A 149 1.15 -17.62 -69.87
CA ARG A 149 1.14 -17.22 -68.46
C ARG A 149 1.53 -18.33 -67.50
N ARG A 150 1.39 -19.60 -67.91
CA ARG A 150 1.82 -20.75 -67.09
C ARG A 150 3.31 -21.07 -67.23
N ALA A 151 4.02 -20.45 -68.16
CA ALA A 151 5.44 -20.70 -68.37
C ALA A 151 6.30 -20.15 -67.23
N ALA A 152 7.24 -20.95 -66.72
CA ALA A 152 8.08 -20.66 -65.56
C ALA A 152 9.09 -19.49 -65.71
N SER A 153 9.02 -18.70 -66.79
CA SER A 153 9.97 -17.62 -67.13
C SER A 153 9.45 -16.20 -66.88
N LEU A 154 8.22 -16.03 -66.39
CA LEU A 154 7.66 -14.72 -66.09
C LEU A 154 8.13 -14.24 -64.70
N THR A 155 8.74 -13.06 -64.64
CA THR A 155 9.28 -12.51 -63.38
C THR A 155 8.38 -11.49 -62.70
N HIS A 156 7.21 -11.18 -63.28
CA HIS A 156 6.26 -10.20 -62.74
C HIS A 156 4.82 -10.66 -63.00
N PRO A 157 4.06 -11.07 -61.97
CA PRO A 157 2.65 -11.44 -62.13
C PRO A 157 1.78 -10.22 -62.46
N GLU A 158 0.74 -10.42 -63.27
CA GLU A 158 -0.25 -9.38 -63.62
C GLU A 158 -1.59 -9.57 -62.87
N SER A 159 -1.79 -10.72 -62.22
CA SER A 159 -2.98 -11.00 -61.41
C SER A 159 -2.67 -11.82 -60.16
N ARG A 160 -3.55 -11.70 -59.15
CA ARG A 160 -3.46 -12.49 -57.90
C ARG A 160 -3.48 -14.00 -58.18
N ARG A 161 -4.32 -14.45 -59.12
CA ARG A 161 -4.43 -15.85 -59.54
C ARG A 161 -3.17 -16.37 -60.25
N GLU A 162 -2.48 -15.53 -61.02
CA GLU A 162 -1.18 -15.88 -61.64
C GLU A 162 -0.08 -16.03 -60.58
N ALA A 163 -0.04 -15.15 -59.58
CA ALA A 163 0.86 -15.30 -58.44
C ALA A 163 0.59 -16.59 -57.65
N GLU A 164 -0.68 -16.89 -57.33
CA GLU A 164 -1.09 -18.14 -56.70
C GLU A 164 -0.64 -19.37 -57.51
N PHE A 165 -0.82 -19.34 -58.85
CA PHE A 165 -0.43 -20.44 -59.73
C PHE A 165 1.05 -20.77 -59.60
N HIS A 166 1.94 -19.78 -59.75
CA HIS A 166 3.37 -20.03 -59.69
C HIS A 166 3.86 -20.45 -58.30
N ILE A 167 3.25 -19.92 -57.24
CA ILE A 167 3.54 -20.34 -55.87
C ILE A 167 3.14 -21.80 -55.65
N ILE A 168 1.94 -22.20 -56.09
CA ILE A 168 1.44 -23.57 -55.89
C ILE A 168 2.17 -24.55 -56.80
N ASP A 169 2.33 -24.27 -58.11
CA ASP A 169 2.98 -25.16 -59.10
C ASP A 169 4.40 -25.58 -58.68
N LYS A 170 5.12 -24.69 -57.97
CA LYS A 170 6.47 -24.97 -57.49
C LYS A 170 6.53 -25.79 -56.21
N ASN A 171 5.47 -25.80 -55.41
CA ASN A 171 5.48 -26.43 -54.08
C ASN A 171 4.53 -27.63 -53.97
N LEU A 172 3.46 -27.69 -54.78
CA LEU A 172 2.39 -28.69 -54.76
C LEU A 172 2.01 -29.09 -56.20
N ASP A 173 1.57 -30.34 -56.40
CA ASP A 173 1.16 -30.83 -57.71
C ASP A 173 -0.27 -30.40 -58.07
N ILE A 174 -0.40 -29.36 -58.88
CA ILE A 174 -1.69 -28.79 -59.33
C ILE A 174 -2.62 -29.84 -59.95
N SER A 175 -2.10 -30.91 -60.55
CA SER A 175 -2.92 -31.94 -61.20
C SER A 175 -3.65 -32.87 -60.23
N THR A 176 -3.14 -33.00 -59.01
CA THR A 176 -3.64 -33.91 -57.97
C THR A 176 -4.18 -33.18 -56.73
N TYR A 177 -4.20 -31.85 -56.74
CA TYR A 177 -4.64 -31.03 -55.62
C TYR A 177 -6.00 -30.37 -55.85
N TRP A 178 -6.69 -30.11 -54.74
CA TRP A 178 -7.99 -29.46 -54.66
C TRP A 178 -7.91 -28.22 -53.78
N TYR A 179 -8.85 -27.28 -53.97
CA TYR A 179 -9.10 -26.22 -53.00
C TYR A 179 -10.44 -26.43 -52.31
N LEU A 180 -10.51 -26.03 -51.04
CA LEU A 180 -11.72 -25.85 -50.26
C LEU A 180 -11.75 -24.42 -49.71
N SER A 181 -12.77 -23.66 -50.07
CA SER A 181 -12.97 -22.28 -49.64
C SER A 181 -13.98 -22.23 -48.51
N ILE A 182 -13.58 -21.71 -47.34
CA ILE A 182 -14.44 -21.58 -46.17
C ILE A 182 -14.43 -20.14 -45.64
N PRO A 183 -15.52 -19.70 -44.97
CA PRO A 183 -15.57 -18.35 -44.41
C PRO A 183 -14.71 -18.24 -43.15
N LEU A 184 -14.03 -17.10 -43.02
CA LEU A 184 -13.52 -16.62 -41.74
C LEU A 184 -14.66 -15.87 -41.03
N ILE A 185 -15.10 -16.42 -39.90
CA ILE A 185 -16.19 -15.84 -39.10
C ILE A 185 -15.61 -15.35 -37.78
N GLN A 186 -15.92 -14.10 -37.43
CA GLN A 186 -15.57 -13.45 -36.18
C GLN A 186 -16.86 -12.94 -35.51
N PHE A 187 -17.16 -13.39 -34.29
CA PHE A 187 -18.30 -12.89 -33.50
C PHE A 187 -19.64 -12.89 -34.26
N ALA A 188 -19.87 -13.95 -35.05
CA ALA A 188 -21.00 -14.13 -35.95
C ALA A 188 -21.08 -13.15 -37.14
N GLU A 189 -19.97 -12.52 -37.50
CA GLU A 189 -19.82 -11.70 -38.71
C GLU A 189 -18.77 -12.31 -39.64
N PHE A 190 -18.98 -12.21 -40.95
CA PHE A 190 -18.03 -12.69 -41.95
C PHE A 190 -16.90 -11.67 -42.12
N ASP A 191 -15.66 -12.13 -42.03
CA ASP A 191 -14.46 -11.28 -42.04
C ASP A 191 -13.50 -11.56 -43.19
N GLY A 192 -13.69 -12.68 -43.90
CA GLY A 192 -12.81 -13.08 -44.99
C GLY A 192 -13.09 -14.50 -45.49
N ILE A 193 -12.19 -15.00 -46.34
CA ILE A 193 -12.22 -16.36 -46.89
C ILE A 193 -10.84 -17.02 -46.69
N ALA A 194 -10.85 -18.27 -46.25
CA ALA A 194 -9.68 -19.13 -46.23
C ALA A 194 -9.78 -20.17 -47.36
N HIS A 195 -8.83 -20.13 -48.30
CA HIS A 195 -8.69 -21.14 -49.35
C HIS A 195 -7.67 -22.19 -48.91
N ILE A 196 -8.15 -23.37 -48.56
CA ILE A 196 -7.34 -24.50 -48.11
C ILE A 196 -7.01 -25.35 -49.34
N VAL A 197 -5.73 -25.43 -49.72
CA VAL A 197 -5.26 -26.23 -50.84
C VAL A 197 -4.69 -27.55 -50.30
N HIS A 198 -5.29 -28.68 -50.67
CA HIS A 198 -4.98 -29.99 -50.09
C HIS A 198 -4.99 -31.11 -51.15
N SER A 199 -4.43 -32.28 -50.82
CA SER A 199 -4.29 -33.40 -51.75
C SER A 199 -5.64 -34.05 -52.10
N ASP A 200 -5.68 -34.83 -53.19
CA ASP A 200 -6.83 -35.68 -53.55
C ASP A 200 -7.17 -36.71 -52.45
N ALA A 201 -6.16 -37.23 -51.74
CA ALA A 201 -6.36 -38.19 -50.66
C ALA A 201 -7.12 -37.55 -49.47
N ASP A 202 -6.75 -36.33 -49.09
CA ASP A 202 -7.47 -35.56 -48.08
C ASP A 202 -8.83 -35.05 -48.59
N HIS A 203 -8.97 -34.80 -49.90
CA HIS A 203 -10.25 -34.40 -50.49
C HIS A 203 -11.35 -35.45 -50.28
N GLN A 204 -11.00 -36.74 -50.31
CA GLN A 204 -11.95 -37.82 -50.01
C GLN A 204 -12.53 -37.77 -48.59
N ARG A 205 -11.91 -37.02 -47.67
CA ARG A 205 -12.42 -36.75 -46.31
C ARG A 205 -13.37 -35.55 -46.30
N VAL A 206 -13.07 -34.55 -47.12
CA VAL A 206 -13.85 -33.32 -47.30
C VAL A 206 -15.20 -33.60 -47.96
N ILE A 207 -15.27 -34.60 -48.85
CA ILE A 207 -16.52 -35.03 -49.47
C ILE A 207 -17.06 -36.32 -48.85
N ARG A 208 -18.37 -36.54 -48.98
CA ARG A 208 -19.05 -37.75 -48.52
C ARG A 208 -19.96 -38.27 -49.62
N LYS A 209 -19.85 -39.56 -49.91
CA LYS A 209 -20.78 -40.26 -50.81
C LYS A 209 -22.08 -40.58 -50.07
N GLY A 210 -23.19 -40.08 -50.58
CA GLY A 210 -24.55 -40.35 -50.11
C GLY A 210 -25.03 -41.76 -50.43
N LYS A 211 -26.13 -42.18 -49.80
CA LYS A 211 -26.77 -43.49 -50.08
C LYS A 211 -27.36 -43.57 -51.49
N ASP A 212 -27.61 -42.42 -52.11
CA ASP A 212 -28.06 -42.21 -53.49
C ASP A 212 -26.90 -42.22 -54.52
N GLY A 213 -25.66 -42.44 -54.06
CA GLY A 213 -24.47 -42.49 -54.90
C GLY A 213 -23.91 -41.13 -55.30
N ARG A 214 -24.54 -40.02 -54.92
CA ARG A 214 -24.07 -38.66 -55.19
C ARG A 214 -23.03 -38.24 -54.14
N TYR A 215 -22.04 -37.46 -54.57
CA TYR A 215 -21.09 -36.83 -53.66
C TYR A 215 -21.68 -35.51 -53.15
N SER A 216 -21.38 -35.20 -51.90
CA SER A 216 -21.77 -33.96 -51.22
C SER A 216 -20.67 -33.59 -50.24
N ILE A 217 -20.60 -32.33 -49.82
CA ILE A 217 -19.60 -31.95 -48.82
C ILE A 217 -19.88 -32.64 -47.47
N ASN A 218 -18.82 -33.03 -46.78
CA ASN A 218 -18.88 -33.54 -45.41
C ASN A 218 -19.15 -32.38 -44.44
N LYS A 219 -20.41 -31.98 -44.34
CA LYS A 219 -20.90 -30.86 -43.51
C LYS A 219 -20.38 -30.90 -42.08
N ARG A 220 -20.21 -32.10 -41.50
CA ARG A 220 -19.70 -32.24 -40.13
C ARG A 220 -18.22 -31.86 -40.03
N LEU A 221 -17.39 -32.35 -40.95
CA LEU A 221 -15.96 -32.05 -40.98
C LEU A 221 -15.73 -30.57 -41.28
N VAL A 222 -16.30 -30.07 -42.38
CA VAL A 222 -16.13 -28.68 -42.81
C VAL A 222 -16.71 -27.71 -41.78
N GLY A 223 -17.86 -28.03 -41.20
CA GLY A 223 -18.43 -27.24 -40.11
C GLY A 223 -17.57 -27.23 -38.84
N ASN A 224 -16.84 -28.30 -38.55
CA ASN A 224 -15.88 -28.33 -37.44
C ASN A 224 -14.64 -27.47 -37.75
N ILE A 225 -14.14 -27.49 -38.98
CA ILE A 225 -13.01 -26.64 -39.41
C ILE A 225 -13.41 -25.17 -39.28
N ILE A 226 -14.56 -24.77 -39.81
CA ILE A 226 -15.06 -23.38 -39.72
C ILE A 226 -15.14 -22.93 -38.26
N LYS A 227 -15.69 -23.77 -37.36
CA LYS A 227 -15.76 -23.45 -35.93
C LYS A 227 -14.40 -23.37 -35.25
N ALA A 228 -13.46 -24.25 -35.62
CA ALA A 228 -12.10 -24.22 -35.09
C ALA A 228 -11.38 -22.94 -35.53
N PHE A 229 -11.52 -22.55 -36.81
CA PHE A 229 -10.95 -21.32 -37.36
C PHE A 229 -11.52 -20.09 -36.66
N SER A 230 -12.84 -20.02 -36.47
CA SER A 230 -13.45 -18.93 -35.69
C SER A 230 -12.96 -18.86 -34.26
N ARG A 231 -12.76 -20.01 -33.59
CA ARG A 231 -12.24 -20.04 -32.22
C ARG A 231 -10.81 -19.50 -32.14
N GLU A 232 -9.93 -19.91 -33.05
CA GLU A 232 -8.54 -19.41 -33.06
C GLU A 232 -8.48 -17.93 -33.44
N TYR A 233 -9.31 -17.51 -34.40
CA TYR A 233 -9.37 -16.12 -34.85
C TYR A 233 -9.89 -15.19 -33.74
N GLU A 234 -11.03 -15.53 -33.13
CA GLU A 234 -11.60 -14.78 -32.01
C GLU A 234 -10.69 -14.80 -30.78
N GLY A 235 -10.05 -15.94 -30.51
CA GLY A 235 -9.07 -16.06 -29.44
C GLY A 235 -7.89 -15.10 -29.64
N LEU A 236 -7.33 -15.05 -30.85
CA LEU A 236 -6.24 -14.14 -31.17
C LEU A 236 -6.70 -12.67 -31.07
N ILE A 237 -7.88 -12.31 -31.57
CA ILE A 237 -8.39 -10.94 -31.47
C ILE A 237 -8.55 -10.50 -30.01
N LEU A 238 -9.09 -11.35 -29.15
CA LEU A 238 -9.26 -11.02 -27.73
C LEU A 238 -7.93 -10.81 -27.00
N ASP A 239 -6.86 -11.46 -27.48
CA ASP A 239 -5.49 -11.27 -26.97
C ASP A 239 -4.80 -10.05 -27.62
N TRP A 240 -5.11 -9.72 -28.89
CA TRP A 240 -4.46 -8.67 -29.70
C TRP A 240 -5.00 -7.26 -29.47
N ASP A 241 -6.31 -7.11 -29.17
CA ASP A 241 -7.00 -5.82 -28.92
C ASP A 241 -6.51 -5.09 -27.65
N LEU A 242 -5.40 -5.54 -27.07
CA LEU A 242 -4.79 -5.08 -25.82
C LEU A 242 -3.50 -4.29 -26.00
N VAL A 243 -3.07 -4.06 -27.23
CA VAL A 243 -1.88 -3.27 -27.55
C VAL A 243 -2.29 -1.95 -28.22
N GLY A 244 -1.65 -0.84 -27.83
CA GLY A 244 -1.71 0.43 -28.56
C GLY A 244 -3.06 1.17 -28.58
N ALA A 245 -3.35 1.80 -29.73
CA ALA A 245 -4.38 2.83 -29.94
C ALA A 245 -5.85 2.35 -29.92
N ASN A 246 -6.10 1.04 -29.83
CA ASN A 246 -7.46 0.46 -29.90
C ASN A 246 -8.20 0.41 -28.55
N LYS A 247 -7.55 0.85 -27.47
CA LYS A 247 -8.06 0.79 -26.09
C LYS A 247 -9.44 1.47 -25.91
N GLU A 248 -9.77 2.45 -26.76
CA GLU A 248 -11.00 3.24 -26.67
C GLU A 248 -12.20 2.62 -27.42
N LYS A 249 -11.98 1.60 -28.28
CA LYS A 249 -13.04 1.00 -29.12
C LYS A 249 -13.54 -0.38 -28.65
N LYS A 250 -13.14 -0.77 -27.43
CA LYS A 250 -13.47 -2.05 -26.76
C LYS A 250 -14.97 -2.34 -26.60
N THR A 251 -15.81 -1.30 -26.57
CA THR A 251 -17.27 -1.43 -26.48
C THR A 251 -17.88 -2.08 -27.73
N VAL A 252 -17.20 -2.03 -28.87
CA VAL A 252 -17.67 -2.60 -30.15
C VAL A 252 -17.71 -4.13 -30.10
N VAL A 253 -16.67 -4.78 -29.58
CA VAL A 253 -16.59 -6.26 -29.46
C VAL A 253 -17.64 -6.81 -28.50
N LEU A 254 -17.78 -6.21 -27.32
CA LEU A 254 -18.83 -6.59 -26.35
C LEU A 254 -20.24 -6.35 -26.91
N SER A 255 -20.43 -5.29 -27.70
CA SER A 255 -21.71 -5.02 -28.35
C SER A 255 -22.01 -6.06 -29.41
N ALA A 256 -21.03 -6.41 -30.25
CA ALA A 256 -21.15 -7.47 -31.25
C ALA A 256 -21.48 -8.83 -30.61
N LEU A 257 -20.80 -9.21 -29.52
CA LEU A 257 -21.10 -10.43 -28.76
C LEU A 257 -22.49 -10.44 -28.11
N LYS A 258 -22.95 -9.30 -27.59
CA LYS A 258 -24.31 -9.17 -27.02
C LYS A 258 -25.38 -9.25 -28.10
N ILE A 259 -25.14 -8.65 -29.26
CA ILE A 259 -26.01 -8.80 -30.43
C ILE A 259 -26.02 -10.26 -30.87
N ALA A 260 -24.84 -10.88 -31.05
CA ALA A 260 -24.67 -12.27 -31.43
C ALA A 260 -25.07 -13.31 -30.36
N SER A 261 -25.60 -12.90 -29.21
CA SER A 261 -26.14 -13.81 -28.20
C SER A 261 -27.60 -13.53 -27.84
N ARG A 262 -28.17 -12.39 -28.25
CA ARG A 262 -29.51 -11.95 -27.84
C ARG A 262 -30.40 -11.52 -28.99
N ASP A 263 -29.83 -11.06 -30.09
CA ASP A 263 -30.59 -10.72 -31.28
C ASP A 263 -30.90 -12.00 -32.07
N GLU A 264 -32.13 -12.11 -32.58
CA GLU A 264 -32.52 -13.23 -33.45
C GLU A 264 -32.04 -13.04 -34.89
N THR A 265 -31.58 -11.82 -35.23
CA THR A 265 -31.15 -11.45 -36.58
C THR A 265 -29.63 -11.53 -36.73
N TYR A 266 -29.11 -12.75 -36.91
CA TYR A 266 -27.73 -12.97 -37.38
C TYR A 266 -27.71 -12.69 -38.89
N ILE A 267 -27.42 -11.43 -39.21
CA ILE A 267 -27.85 -10.75 -40.44
C ILE A 267 -27.49 -11.52 -41.73
N GLY A 268 -28.51 -12.07 -42.39
CA GLY A 268 -28.57 -12.30 -43.84
C GLY A 268 -29.45 -11.25 -44.53
N LYS A 269 -29.45 -11.24 -45.87
CA LYS A 269 -30.18 -10.24 -46.68
C LYS A 269 -31.68 -10.23 -46.35
N GLY A 270 -32.24 -9.05 -46.08
CA GLY A 270 -33.69 -8.87 -45.83
C GLY A 270 -34.18 -9.25 -44.44
N GLY A 271 -33.30 -9.32 -43.43
CA GLY A 271 -33.68 -9.57 -42.02
C GLY A 271 -33.85 -11.06 -41.67
N LYS A 272 -33.37 -11.97 -42.52
CA LYS A 272 -33.33 -13.41 -42.26
C LYS A 272 -32.01 -13.82 -41.62
N VAL A 273 -32.00 -14.96 -40.91
CA VAL A 273 -30.78 -15.56 -40.35
C VAL A 273 -29.92 -16.11 -41.49
N ASN A 274 -28.62 -15.82 -41.48
CA ASN A 274 -27.67 -16.38 -42.43
C ASN A 274 -27.63 -17.93 -42.33
N PRO A 275 -27.80 -18.69 -43.44
CA PRO A 275 -27.93 -20.14 -43.38
C PRO A 275 -26.72 -20.88 -42.80
N ILE A 276 -25.49 -20.41 -43.10
CA ILE A 276 -24.26 -21.01 -42.57
C ILE A 276 -24.17 -20.80 -41.06
N LEU A 277 -24.47 -19.58 -40.57
CA LEU A 277 -24.43 -19.27 -39.15
C LEU A 277 -25.48 -20.07 -38.35
N ASP A 278 -26.66 -20.26 -38.93
CA ASP A 278 -27.75 -21.05 -38.34
C ASP A 278 -27.41 -22.56 -38.30
N GLU A 279 -26.96 -23.13 -39.43
CA GLU A 279 -26.59 -24.55 -39.53
C GLU A 279 -25.45 -24.89 -38.55
N LEU A 280 -24.49 -23.98 -38.39
CA LEU A 280 -23.39 -24.12 -37.44
C LEU A 280 -23.76 -23.75 -36.00
N LYS A 281 -24.98 -23.26 -35.73
CA LYS A 281 -25.48 -22.96 -34.38
C LYS A 281 -24.64 -21.91 -33.64
N TYR A 282 -24.17 -20.87 -34.33
CA TYR A 282 -23.33 -19.83 -33.70
C TYR A 282 -24.04 -19.08 -32.56
N ARG A 283 -25.36 -18.82 -32.68
CA ARG A 283 -26.17 -18.27 -31.57
C ARG A 283 -26.02 -19.09 -30.28
N GLN A 284 -26.27 -20.39 -30.37
CA GLN A 284 -26.22 -21.30 -29.22
C GLN A 284 -24.80 -21.40 -28.67
N TYR A 285 -23.78 -21.31 -29.54
CA TYR A 285 -22.39 -21.24 -29.13
C TYR A 285 -22.11 -19.98 -28.29
N TYR A 286 -22.44 -18.78 -28.78
CA TYR A 286 -22.22 -17.56 -28.00
C TYR A 286 -23.10 -17.47 -26.76
N GLU A 287 -24.36 -17.89 -26.80
CA GLU A 287 -25.23 -17.96 -25.62
C GLU A 287 -24.62 -18.86 -24.52
N LYS A 288 -24.13 -20.05 -24.91
CA LYS A 288 -23.49 -20.99 -23.98
C LYS A 288 -22.17 -20.46 -23.43
N HIS A 289 -21.40 -19.74 -24.24
CA HIS A 289 -20.04 -19.30 -23.92
C HIS A 289 -19.93 -17.80 -23.58
N LEU A 290 -21.04 -17.06 -23.48
CA LEU A 290 -21.04 -15.60 -23.24
C LEU A 290 -20.22 -15.23 -21.99
N LYS A 291 -20.43 -15.98 -20.90
CA LYS A 291 -19.68 -15.76 -19.65
C LYS A 291 -18.17 -15.98 -19.79
N TYR A 292 -17.73 -16.86 -20.70
CA TYR A 292 -16.31 -17.06 -20.99
C TYR A 292 -15.72 -15.82 -21.67
N PHE A 293 -16.40 -15.31 -22.69
CA PHE A 293 -15.99 -14.11 -23.42
C PHE A 293 -16.03 -12.86 -22.53
N GLU A 294 -17.10 -12.66 -21.75
CA GLU A 294 -17.22 -11.58 -20.77
C GLU A 294 -16.06 -11.63 -19.76
N LYS A 295 -15.74 -12.81 -19.21
CA LYS A 295 -14.64 -12.95 -18.26
C LYS A 295 -13.27 -12.70 -18.91
N ARG A 296 -13.02 -13.21 -20.12
CA ARG A 296 -11.77 -12.96 -20.85
C ARG A 296 -11.59 -11.46 -21.10
N PHE A 297 -12.65 -10.79 -21.51
CA PHE A 297 -12.66 -9.35 -21.68
C PHE A 297 -12.37 -8.61 -20.37
N GLU A 298 -13.03 -8.97 -19.27
CA GLU A 298 -12.77 -8.37 -17.94
C GLU A 298 -11.32 -8.57 -17.49
N GLN A 299 -10.77 -9.78 -17.66
CA GLN A 299 -9.39 -10.09 -17.32
C GLN A 299 -8.40 -9.25 -18.13
N ASN A 300 -8.67 -9.11 -19.42
CA ASN A 300 -7.81 -8.38 -20.34
C ASN A 300 -7.91 -6.86 -20.13
N ASP A 301 -9.11 -6.33 -19.83
CA ASP A 301 -9.31 -4.92 -19.51
C ASP A 301 -8.59 -4.48 -18.23
N ALA A 302 -8.43 -5.40 -17.29
CA ALA A 302 -7.68 -5.13 -16.05
C ALA A 302 -6.17 -5.00 -16.27
N ILE A 303 -5.58 -5.59 -17.33
CA ILE A 303 -4.11 -5.71 -17.50
C ILE A 303 -3.41 -4.34 -17.49
N PRO A 304 -3.81 -3.32 -18.29
CA PRO A 304 -3.13 -2.03 -18.27
C PRO A 304 -3.16 -1.36 -16.88
N GLY A 305 -4.28 -1.49 -16.17
CA GLY A 305 -4.39 -0.97 -14.80
C GLY A 305 -3.51 -1.73 -13.81
N LEU A 306 -3.38 -3.05 -13.96
CA LEU A 306 -2.47 -3.87 -13.16
C LEU A 306 -1.00 -3.53 -13.45
N LEU A 307 -0.63 -3.33 -14.71
CA LEU A 307 0.71 -2.88 -15.12
C LEU A 307 1.01 -1.49 -14.56
N TYR A 308 0.07 -0.55 -14.67
CA TYR A 308 0.21 0.78 -14.06
C TYR A 308 0.41 0.68 -12.54
N GLN A 309 -0.39 -0.12 -11.83
CA GLN A 309 -0.25 -0.32 -10.39
C GLN A 309 1.09 -0.95 -10.02
N GLN A 310 1.58 -1.91 -10.81
CA GLN A 310 2.89 -2.52 -10.59
C GLN A 310 4.02 -1.49 -10.78
N SER A 311 3.94 -0.70 -11.85
CA SER A 311 4.90 0.38 -12.12
C SER A 311 4.85 1.46 -11.03
N LEU A 312 3.65 1.87 -10.60
CA LEU A 312 3.46 2.83 -9.52
C LEU A 312 4.06 2.33 -8.22
N LYS A 313 3.83 1.07 -7.86
CA LYS A 313 4.43 0.44 -6.68
C LYS A 313 5.96 0.43 -6.75
N ASN A 314 6.52 0.06 -7.89
CA ASN A 314 7.97 0.09 -8.10
C ASN A 314 8.53 1.52 -8.01
N ALA A 315 7.80 2.50 -8.55
CA ALA A 315 8.19 3.90 -8.50
C ALA A 315 8.18 4.44 -7.06
N ILE A 316 7.12 4.17 -6.29
CA ILE A 316 7.02 4.51 -4.87
C ILE A 316 8.21 3.94 -4.09
N ILE A 317 8.49 2.65 -4.25
CA ILE A 317 9.61 1.98 -3.58
C ILE A 317 10.93 2.67 -3.95
N THR A 318 11.15 2.94 -5.23
CA THR A 318 12.40 3.55 -5.71
C THR A 318 12.58 4.97 -5.17
N ILE A 319 11.55 5.80 -5.24
CA ILE A 319 11.56 7.20 -4.78
C ILE A 319 11.85 7.28 -3.27
N LEU A 320 11.23 6.40 -2.49
CA LEU A 320 11.48 6.38 -1.06
C LEU A 320 12.89 5.81 -0.76
N ILE A 321 13.35 4.74 -1.44
CA ILE A 321 14.68 4.15 -1.18
C ILE A 321 15.76 5.20 -1.38
N ASP A 322 15.63 6.02 -2.42
CA ASP A 322 16.50 7.17 -2.69
C ASP A 322 16.52 8.14 -1.48
N SER A 323 15.36 8.43 -0.88
CA SER A 323 15.26 9.25 0.34
C SER A 323 16.11 8.71 1.48
N PHE A 324 16.01 7.40 1.76
CA PHE A 324 16.74 6.78 2.85
C PHE A 324 18.25 6.70 2.58
N ALA A 325 18.63 6.37 1.35
CA ALA A 325 20.02 6.38 0.93
C ALA A 325 20.64 7.78 1.15
N HIS A 326 19.92 8.84 0.81
CA HIS A 326 20.40 10.20 1.00
C HIS A 326 20.38 10.67 2.47
N ASN A 327 19.23 10.58 3.16
CA ASN A 327 19.06 11.19 4.48
C ASN A 327 19.80 10.40 5.58
N VAL A 328 19.71 9.07 5.53
CA VAL A 328 20.26 8.20 6.58
C VAL A 328 21.68 7.76 6.25
N SER A 329 21.90 7.17 5.07
CA SER A 329 23.21 6.59 4.74
C SER A 329 24.27 7.65 4.41
N ALA A 330 23.99 8.50 3.42
CA ALA A 330 24.98 9.44 2.89
C ALA A 330 25.32 10.58 3.86
N HIS A 331 24.33 11.17 4.52
CA HIS A 331 24.57 12.28 5.44
C HIS A 331 24.83 11.80 6.87
N SER A 332 23.86 11.10 7.46
CA SER A 332 23.88 10.83 8.90
C SER A 332 24.90 9.77 9.31
N LEU A 333 24.81 8.55 8.76
CA LEU A 333 25.69 7.44 9.14
C LEU A 333 27.14 7.67 8.74
N THR A 334 27.39 8.33 7.60
CA THR A 334 28.75 8.68 7.17
C THR A 334 29.40 9.67 8.14
N ALA A 335 28.67 10.70 8.57
CA ALA A 335 29.15 11.65 9.57
C ALA A 335 29.41 10.97 10.93
N LEU A 336 28.47 10.13 11.39
CA LEU A 336 28.62 9.40 12.66
C LEU A 336 29.80 8.42 12.63
N ASN A 337 30.01 7.69 11.53
CA ASN A 337 31.15 6.80 11.38
C ASN A 337 32.48 7.57 11.50
N TRP A 338 32.56 8.75 10.89
CA TRP A 338 33.74 9.61 11.03
C TRP A 338 33.94 10.05 12.49
N TRP A 339 32.91 10.56 13.17
CA TRP A 339 33.02 10.97 14.59
C TRP A 339 33.34 9.83 15.53
N PHE A 340 32.74 8.65 15.35
CA PHE A 340 33.04 7.50 16.20
C PHE A 340 34.45 6.96 15.99
N LYS A 341 35.01 7.03 14.77
CA LYS A 341 36.42 6.72 14.53
C LYS A 341 37.34 7.70 15.26
N GLN A 342 37.06 9.00 15.19
CA GLN A 342 37.84 10.02 15.90
C GLN A 342 37.77 9.82 17.42
N ARG A 343 36.56 9.63 17.95
CA ARG A 343 36.33 9.35 19.38
C ARG A 343 37.04 8.07 19.83
N ALA A 344 36.97 6.99 19.05
CA ALA A 344 37.64 5.74 19.37
C ALA A 344 39.17 5.89 19.34
N SER A 345 39.72 6.65 18.39
CA SER A 345 41.15 6.99 18.34
C SER A 345 41.58 7.72 19.61
N LYS A 346 40.83 8.76 20.01
CA LYS A 346 41.05 9.52 21.25
C LYS A 346 41.01 8.61 22.50
N LEU A 347 39.99 7.76 22.61
CA LEU A 347 39.83 6.85 23.74
C LEU A 347 40.93 5.77 23.81
N LYS A 348 41.44 5.32 22.65
CA LYS A 348 42.57 4.39 22.55
C LYS A 348 43.92 5.07 22.82
N GLY A 349 44.06 6.35 22.50
CA GLY A 349 45.29 7.12 22.57
C GLY A 349 45.72 7.61 23.96
N ARG A 350 45.31 6.95 25.05
CA ARG A 350 45.63 7.36 26.43
C ARG A 350 47.13 7.23 26.77
N LEU A 351 47.92 8.21 26.35
CA LEU A 351 48.75 8.96 27.29
C LEU A 351 47.85 10.08 27.80
N SER A 352 47.69 10.24 29.11
CA SER A 352 46.92 11.37 29.62
C SER A 352 47.61 12.68 29.22
N LEU A 353 46.86 13.80 29.08
CA LEU A 353 47.47 15.13 28.92
C LEU A 353 48.50 15.41 30.03
N ALA A 354 48.32 14.82 31.21
CA ALA A 354 49.28 14.85 32.32
C ALA A 354 50.55 14.00 32.06
N ASP A 355 50.45 12.88 31.32
CA ASP A 355 51.60 12.07 30.91
C ASP A 355 52.38 12.74 29.78
N VAL A 356 51.70 13.34 28.80
CA VAL A 356 52.34 14.16 27.76
C VAL A 356 53.02 15.38 28.37
N ALA A 357 52.36 16.06 29.32
CA ALA A 357 52.95 17.18 30.05
C ALA A 357 54.13 16.75 30.93
N LYS A 358 54.08 15.56 31.57
CA LYS A 358 55.22 14.98 32.31
C LYS A 358 56.39 14.65 31.39
N VAL A 359 56.14 14.02 30.23
CA VAL A 359 57.18 13.72 29.25
C VAL A 359 57.81 15.01 28.73
N LYS A 360 56.99 16.05 28.47
CA LYS A 360 57.46 17.37 28.06
C LYS A 360 58.26 18.08 29.15
N GLN A 361 57.82 18.01 30.41
CA GLN A 361 58.57 18.52 31.57
C GLN A 361 59.90 17.80 31.80
N ILE A 362 59.94 16.46 31.63
CA ILE A 362 61.17 15.68 31.74
C ILE A 362 62.15 16.08 30.63
N LEU A 363 61.65 16.23 29.39
CA LEU A 363 62.45 16.67 28.24
C LEU A 363 62.98 18.11 28.40
N GLU A 364 62.17 19.03 28.91
CA GLU A 364 62.57 20.43 29.16
C GLU A 364 63.54 20.56 30.36
N LYS A 365 63.49 19.63 31.31
CA LYS A 365 64.36 19.63 32.50
C LYS A 365 65.73 18.99 32.24
N ASP A 366 65.79 17.95 31.42
CA ASP A 366 67.01 17.16 31.16
C ASP A 366 67.74 17.56 29.87
N ILE A 367 67.16 18.43 29.02
CA ILE A 367 67.79 18.90 27.78
C ILE A 367 67.96 20.43 27.83
N PRO A 368 69.20 20.94 27.97
CA PRO A 368 69.44 22.38 27.97
C PRO A 368 69.09 23.01 26.62
N ALA A 369 68.37 24.14 26.66
CA ALA A 369 68.01 24.90 25.46
C ALA A 369 69.26 25.31 24.66
N GLY A 370 69.37 24.82 23.41
CA GLY A 370 70.40 25.24 22.45
C GLY A 370 71.45 24.19 22.05
N GLY A 371 71.39 22.96 22.56
CA GLY A 371 72.30 21.88 22.13
C GLY A 371 71.96 21.35 20.73
N LYS A 372 73.00 21.08 19.89
CA LYS A 372 72.85 20.50 18.53
C LYS A 372 71.96 19.25 18.46
N ASN A 373 71.84 18.50 19.56
CA ASN A 373 71.02 17.29 19.65
C ASN A 373 69.51 17.55 19.85
N SER A 374 69.06 18.79 20.10
CA SER A 374 67.63 19.03 20.38
C SER A 374 66.76 18.89 19.12
N LYS A 375 67.26 19.28 17.94
CA LYS A 375 66.53 19.15 16.67
C LYS A 375 66.40 17.69 16.21
N ASP A 376 67.47 16.90 16.40
CA ASP A 376 67.47 15.48 16.03
C ASP A 376 66.58 14.64 16.96
N LEU A 377 66.54 14.98 18.26
CA LEU A 377 65.63 14.33 19.21
C LEU A 377 64.17 14.69 18.95
N GLN A 378 63.90 15.94 18.55
CA GLN A 378 62.57 16.41 18.20
C GLN A 378 62.06 15.72 16.92
N ALA A 379 62.92 15.57 15.90
CA ALA A 379 62.61 14.80 14.69
C ALA A 379 62.39 13.29 14.95
N LEU A 380 62.95 12.73 16.03
CA LEU A 380 62.73 11.34 16.47
C LEU A 380 61.43 11.17 17.28
N LEU A 381 61.00 12.22 17.99
CA LEU A 381 59.78 12.24 18.80
C LEU A 381 58.53 12.61 17.98
N ASP A 382 58.67 13.44 16.94
CA ASP A 382 57.57 13.89 16.09
C ASP A 382 56.78 12.72 15.47
N PRO A 383 57.37 11.61 14.97
CA PRO A 383 56.62 10.46 14.47
C PRO A 383 55.86 9.68 15.57
N ILE A 384 56.32 9.77 16.82
CA ILE A 384 55.72 9.11 17.99
C ILE A 384 54.57 9.97 18.54
N LEU A 385 54.69 11.30 18.48
CA LEU A 385 53.69 12.26 18.97
C LEU A 385 52.66 12.67 17.90
N ASN A 386 53.01 12.69 16.61
CA ASN A 386 52.12 13.07 15.50
C ASN A 386 50.84 12.24 15.37
N PRO A 387 50.81 10.91 15.63
CA PRO A 387 49.57 10.14 15.66
C PRO A 387 48.59 10.63 16.74
N TYR A 388 49.10 11.29 17.78
CA TYR A 388 48.34 11.87 18.90
C TYR A 388 48.09 13.38 18.74
N MET A 389 48.75 14.03 17.78
CA MET A 389 48.68 15.47 17.48
C MET A 389 48.04 15.78 16.12
N GLY A 390 47.48 14.77 15.42
CA GLY A 390 46.87 14.95 14.11
C GLY A 390 45.88 16.11 14.10
N ASN A 391 46.16 17.13 13.28
CA ASN A 391 45.42 18.40 13.12
C ASN A 391 44.51 18.74 14.32
N ALA A 392 45.12 19.03 15.48
CA ALA A 392 44.41 19.36 16.71
C ALA A 392 43.38 20.50 16.55
N ALA A 393 43.57 21.38 15.56
CA ALA A 393 42.67 22.51 15.28
C ALA A 393 41.23 22.11 14.86
N ASP A 394 41.02 20.93 14.25
CA ASP A 394 39.66 20.48 13.87
C ASP A 394 39.01 19.54 14.92
N ILE A 395 39.80 19.02 15.86
CA ILE A 395 39.34 18.09 16.91
C ILE A 395 38.90 18.84 18.18
N ASP A 396 39.47 20.03 18.45
CA ASP A 396 39.23 20.76 19.70
C ASP A 396 37.79 21.25 19.89
N ASP A 397 37.05 21.56 18.81
CA ASP A 397 35.72 22.19 18.91
C ASP A 397 34.52 21.21 18.86
N ASN A 398 34.73 19.90 18.69
CA ASN A 398 33.62 18.96 18.53
C ASN A 398 33.34 18.12 19.79
N TYR A 399 32.36 18.55 20.57
CA TYR A 399 32.03 17.96 21.87
C TYR A 399 31.61 16.49 21.81
N ILE A 400 31.03 15.97 20.71
CA ILE A 400 30.76 14.52 20.58
C ILE A 400 32.04 13.68 20.61
N VAL A 401 33.13 14.17 20.00
CA VAL A 401 34.43 13.49 20.02
C VAL A 401 35.07 13.63 21.41
N ASN A 402 34.85 14.77 22.06
CA ASN A 402 35.48 15.13 23.32
C ASN A 402 34.73 14.68 24.59
N TYR A 403 33.45 14.33 24.49
CA TYR A 403 32.59 13.96 25.62
C TYR A 403 33.10 12.69 26.31
N GLU A 404 33.41 12.75 27.61
CA GLU A 404 33.99 11.58 28.31
C GLU A 404 32.95 10.56 28.79
N GLY A 405 31.67 10.94 28.84
CA GLY A 405 30.58 10.11 29.34
C GLY A 405 30.11 9.00 28.37
N PRO A 406 29.26 8.08 28.86
CA PRO A 406 28.63 7.06 28.03
C PRO A 406 27.55 7.68 27.13
N MET A 407 27.58 7.39 25.81
CA MET A 407 26.60 7.88 24.84
C MET A 407 25.34 7.00 24.74
N ALA A 408 24.99 6.28 25.81
CA ALA A 408 23.89 5.33 25.77
C ALA A 408 22.53 6.02 25.51
N LYS A 409 22.33 7.22 26.08
CA LYS A 409 21.12 8.03 25.91
C LYS A 409 20.95 8.56 24.48
N GLU A 410 22.05 8.72 23.76
CA GLU A 410 22.10 9.21 22.39
C GLU A 410 22.03 8.09 21.35
N LEU A 411 22.68 6.96 21.63
CA LEU A 411 22.74 5.80 20.72
C LEU A 411 21.43 5.01 20.71
N GLN A 412 20.77 4.86 21.86
CA GLN A 412 19.51 4.13 21.96
C GLN A 412 18.42 4.69 21.03
N PRO A 413 18.11 6.01 21.02
CA PRO A 413 17.08 6.55 20.13
C PRO A 413 17.47 6.45 18.65
N LEU A 414 18.77 6.58 18.32
CA LEU A 414 19.26 6.36 16.96
C LEU A 414 19.02 4.92 16.49
N PHE A 415 19.38 3.92 17.31
CA PHE A 415 19.17 2.52 16.95
C PHE A 415 17.69 2.17 16.85
N LYS A 416 16.85 2.68 17.77
CA LYS A 416 15.40 2.56 17.68
C LYS A 416 14.89 3.14 16.36
N PHE A 417 15.30 4.35 16.01
CA PHE A 417 14.90 5.01 14.76
C PHE A 417 15.29 4.18 13.52
N LEU A 418 16.52 3.65 13.48
CA LEU A 418 16.97 2.80 12.37
C LEU A 418 16.20 1.48 12.27
N LEU A 419 15.91 0.84 13.42
CA LEU A 419 15.09 -0.36 13.48
C LEU A 419 13.67 -0.10 12.97
N GLU A 420 13.06 0.99 13.41
CA GLU A 420 11.71 1.39 13.03
C GLU A 420 11.61 1.85 11.56
N LYS A 421 12.68 2.43 10.98
CA LYS A 421 12.76 2.65 9.53
C LYS A 421 12.65 1.31 8.75
N GLY A 422 13.09 0.19 9.32
CA GLY A 422 12.84 -1.14 8.74
C GLY A 422 11.34 -1.52 8.70
N ALA A 423 10.57 -1.12 9.71
CA ALA A 423 9.12 -1.27 9.73
C ALA A 423 8.45 -0.41 8.65
N PHE A 424 8.93 0.84 8.48
CA PHE A 424 8.50 1.73 7.41
C PHE A 424 8.69 1.11 6.02
N TRP A 425 9.88 0.56 5.73
CA TRP A 425 10.15 -0.16 4.47
C TRP A 425 9.24 -1.36 4.24
N SER A 426 8.95 -2.08 5.32
CA SER A 426 8.00 -3.18 5.26
C SER A 426 6.59 -2.69 5.00
N GLY A 427 6.20 -1.53 5.53
CA GLY A 427 4.94 -0.85 5.21
C GLY A 427 4.85 -0.44 3.73
N VAL A 428 5.91 0.17 3.19
CA VAL A 428 5.99 0.60 1.78
C VAL A 428 5.85 -0.58 0.81
N THR A 429 6.56 -1.67 1.07
CA THR A 429 6.54 -2.86 0.18
C THR A 429 5.23 -3.63 0.25
N ARG A 430 4.58 -3.65 1.43
CA ARG A 430 3.30 -4.36 1.64
C ARG A 430 2.10 -3.56 1.17
N ASP A 431 2.14 -2.24 1.33
CA ASP A 431 1.15 -1.27 0.89
C ASP A 431 -0.30 -1.65 1.20
N TYR A 432 -0.63 -1.72 2.48
CA TYR A 432 -1.96 -2.11 2.94
C TYR A 432 -2.43 -1.21 4.07
N GLY A 433 -3.73 -0.88 4.05
CA GLY A 433 -4.38 -0.12 5.10
C GLY A 433 -4.49 -0.96 6.37
N PHE A 434 -3.64 -0.69 7.34
CA PHE A 434 -3.78 -1.25 8.67
C PHE A 434 -4.45 -0.23 9.58
N GLY A 435 -5.12 -0.73 10.63
CA GLY A 435 -5.37 0.09 11.82
C GLY A 435 -4.11 0.85 12.23
N GLY A 436 -4.25 1.90 13.02
CA GLY A 436 -3.11 2.72 13.41
C GLY A 436 -2.92 2.73 14.91
N GLU A 437 -2.21 3.76 15.34
CA GLU A 437 -2.10 4.12 16.74
C GLU A 437 -2.54 5.58 16.88
N VAL A 438 -3.07 5.94 18.05
CA VAL A 438 -3.28 7.34 18.39
C VAL A 438 -2.21 7.76 19.41
N ASN A 439 -1.38 8.73 19.01
CA ASN A 439 -0.38 9.34 19.87
C ASN A 439 -0.60 10.84 19.95
N ASP A 440 -0.26 11.48 21.07
CA ASP A 440 -0.13 12.94 21.03
C ASP A 440 1.14 13.36 20.28
N LEU A 441 1.11 14.57 19.73
CA LEU A 441 2.26 15.14 19.03
C LEU A 441 3.45 15.37 19.94
N PHE A 442 3.26 15.48 21.26
CA PHE A 442 4.38 15.59 22.19
C PHE A 442 5.20 14.31 22.20
N GLU A 443 4.57 13.15 22.36
CA GLU A 443 5.25 11.85 22.31
C GLU A 443 5.95 11.64 20.96
N ALA A 444 5.27 11.92 19.85
CA ALA A 444 5.82 11.75 18.50
C ALA A 444 7.00 12.69 18.20
N LEU A 445 6.98 13.94 18.69
CA LEU A 445 8.04 14.92 18.44
C LEU A 445 9.16 14.85 19.48
N TRP A 446 8.85 14.82 20.78
CA TRP A 446 9.87 14.85 21.83
C TRP A 446 10.65 13.54 21.92
N ARG A 447 9.95 12.41 22.12
CA ARG A 447 10.62 11.13 22.41
C ARG A 447 11.25 10.49 21.17
N ASP A 448 10.53 10.52 20.05
CA ASP A 448 10.92 9.76 18.86
C ASP A 448 11.73 10.60 17.84
N PHE A 449 11.59 11.92 17.83
CA PHE A 449 12.26 12.80 16.86
C PHE A 449 13.35 13.68 17.49
N ILE A 450 12.98 14.60 18.39
CA ILE A 450 13.86 15.60 19.02
C ILE A 450 14.95 14.94 19.87
N ASN A 451 14.59 13.93 20.66
CA ASN A 451 15.54 13.21 21.50
C ASN A 451 16.46 12.24 20.73
N ASN A 452 16.55 12.37 19.39
CA ASN A 452 17.54 11.71 18.55
C ASN A 452 18.57 12.72 18.00
N PRO A 453 19.43 13.29 18.87
CA PRO A 453 20.33 14.38 18.49
C PRO A 453 21.45 13.93 17.55
N LEU A 454 21.84 12.66 17.57
CA LEU A 454 22.84 12.13 16.64
C LEU A 454 22.32 12.16 15.21
N TYR A 455 21.07 11.76 14.98
CA TYR A 455 20.46 11.86 13.66
C TYR A 455 20.25 13.31 13.24
N LEU A 456 19.53 14.09 14.05
CA LEU A 456 19.19 15.47 13.72
C LEU A 456 20.42 16.39 13.63
N GLY A 457 21.43 16.18 14.45
CA GLY A 457 22.68 16.93 14.39
C GLY A 457 23.56 16.59 13.19
N THR A 458 23.30 15.49 12.48
CA THR A 458 24.09 15.06 11.32
C THR A 458 23.37 15.21 9.98
N ILE A 459 22.04 15.36 9.99
CA ILE A 459 21.24 15.40 8.75
C ILE A 459 21.61 16.54 7.80
N ALA A 460 22.09 17.67 8.33
CA ALA A 460 22.56 18.85 7.58
C ALA A 460 24.07 19.07 7.76
N LYS A 461 24.84 18.01 7.99
CA LYS A 461 26.28 18.11 8.28
C LYS A 461 27.09 18.57 7.07
N THR A 462 26.67 18.25 5.85
CA THR A 462 27.35 18.69 4.61
C THR A 462 27.39 20.21 4.51
N GLU A 463 26.35 20.87 5.02
CA GLU A 463 26.21 22.32 5.10
C GLU A 463 26.84 22.89 6.40
N GLU A 464 27.51 22.06 7.19
CA GLU A 464 28.16 22.36 8.48
C GLU A 464 27.21 22.82 9.60
N ILE A 465 25.94 22.47 9.49
CA ILE A 465 24.92 22.81 10.47
C ILE A 465 24.85 21.70 11.51
N SER A 466 24.91 22.11 12.78
CA SER A 466 24.97 21.21 13.93
C SER A 466 24.00 21.58 15.05
N GLN A 467 23.22 22.65 14.85
CA GLN A 467 22.20 23.12 15.77
C GLN A 467 20.87 23.24 15.03
N ILE A 468 19.84 22.62 15.60
CA ILE A 468 18.46 22.70 15.12
C ILE A 468 17.57 23.14 16.28
N THR A 469 16.82 24.22 16.08
CA THR A 469 15.74 24.64 16.98
C THR A 469 14.41 24.19 16.40
N VAL A 470 13.60 23.50 17.19
CA VAL A 470 12.22 23.14 16.82
C VAL A 470 11.27 24.16 17.41
N ARG A 471 10.50 24.83 16.56
CA ARG A 471 9.47 25.81 16.92
C ARG A 471 8.09 25.25 16.62
N ILE A 472 7.15 25.42 17.54
CA ILE A 472 5.75 25.03 17.37
C ILE A 472 4.87 26.26 17.33
N VAL A 473 3.90 26.31 16.40
CA VAL A 473 2.95 27.40 16.25
C VAL A 473 1.54 26.83 16.20
N PHE A 474 0.65 27.34 17.06
CA PHE A 474 -0.76 26.95 17.07
C PHE A 474 -1.60 28.04 16.42
N TYR A 475 -2.44 27.66 15.47
CA TYR A 475 -3.34 28.57 14.77
C TYR A 475 -4.78 28.41 15.21
N GLU A 476 -5.56 29.46 15.01
CA GLU A 476 -7.01 29.35 15.14
C GLU A 476 -7.55 28.32 14.15
N PRO A 477 -8.57 27.54 14.54
CA PRO A 477 -9.16 26.55 13.67
C PRO A 477 -9.67 27.14 12.34
N GLU A 478 -9.58 26.34 11.28
CA GLU A 478 -10.01 26.71 9.94
C GLU A 478 -11.52 26.48 9.79
N ASP A 479 -12.30 27.57 9.86
CA ASP A 479 -13.74 27.56 9.60
C ASP A 479 -14.02 28.19 8.22
N GLU A 480 -14.46 27.38 7.26
CA GLU A 480 -14.73 27.83 5.88
C GLU A 480 -16.04 28.62 5.75
N LEU A 481 -16.98 28.46 6.70
CA LEU A 481 -18.26 29.16 6.73
C LEU A 481 -18.42 29.94 8.04
N LEU A 482 -18.76 31.21 7.92
CA LEU A 482 -19.38 31.95 9.02
C LEU A 482 -20.79 31.38 9.28
N PRO A 483 -21.37 31.54 10.48
CA PRO A 483 -22.74 31.08 10.80
C PRO A 483 -23.85 31.59 9.86
N ASN A 484 -23.55 32.60 9.04
CA ASN A 484 -24.42 33.19 8.03
C ASN A 484 -24.15 32.69 6.60
N GLY A 485 -23.31 31.67 6.40
CA GLY A 485 -23.04 31.05 5.10
C GLY A 485 -22.03 31.78 4.21
N VAL A 486 -21.35 32.82 4.69
CA VAL A 486 -20.35 33.58 3.91
C VAL A 486 -18.95 32.94 4.05
N LYS A 487 -18.29 32.67 2.92
CA LYS A 487 -16.88 32.22 2.87
C LYS A 487 -15.95 33.33 3.36
N ARG A 488 -15.14 33.08 4.39
CA ARG A 488 -14.20 34.07 4.96
C ARG A 488 -12.87 34.05 4.20
N LYS A 489 -12.27 35.22 3.92
CA LYS A 489 -10.83 35.32 3.61
C LYS A 489 -10.05 35.01 4.90
N ILE A 490 -9.38 33.86 4.96
CA ILE A 490 -8.73 33.38 6.18
C ILE A 490 -7.40 34.13 6.37
N LYS A 491 -7.38 35.11 7.27
CA LYS A 491 -6.14 35.50 7.97
C LYS A 491 -5.98 34.53 9.13
N ARG A 492 -4.85 33.82 9.21
CA ARG A 492 -4.57 32.88 10.30
C ARG A 492 -4.11 33.63 11.54
N LYS A 493 -4.95 33.73 12.58
CA LYS A 493 -4.52 34.23 13.87
C LYS A 493 -3.74 33.16 14.63
N GLN A 494 -2.57 33.53 15.15
CA GLN A 494 -1.81 32.68 16.07
C GLN A 494 -2.51 32.66 17.44
N LEU A 495 -2.72 31.47 17.99
CA LEU A 495 -3.25 31.27 19.35
C LEU A 495 -2.14 31.22 20.40
N GLY A 496 -0.95 30.73 20.02
CA GLY A 496 0.20 30.58 20.90
C GLY A 496 1.33 29.79 20.25
N GLY A 497 2.24 29.28 21.06
CA GLY A 497 3.42 28.52 20.65
C GLY A 497 4.74 29.28 20.85
N GLY A 498 5.85 28.64 20.54
CA GLY A 498 7.19 29.14 20.85
C GLY A 498 8.29 28.18 20.39
N ASP A 499 9.52 28.51 20.75
CA ASP A 499 10.61 27.54 20.61
C ASP A 499 10.36 26.43 21.64
N PHE A 500 10.47 25.19 21.20
CA PHE A 500 10.14 24.03 22.03
C PHE A 500 11.40 23.36 22.57
N ALA A 501 12.36 23.13 21.67
CA ALA A 501 13.62 22.47 22.01
C ALA A 501 14.76 22.93 21.10
N ILE A 502 15.97 22.89 21.64
CA ILE A 502 17.22 23.13 20.93
C ILE A 502 18.03 21.84 20.95
N ILE A 503 18.35 21.34 19.76
CA ILE A 503 19.27 20.22 19.54
C ILE A 503 20.62 20.83 19.13
N ASN A 504 21.68 20.59 19.89
CA ASN A 504 23.02 21.07 19.54
C ASN A 504 24.06 19.99 19.86
N ILE A 505 24.67 19.43 18.82
CA ILE A 505 25.69 18.39 18.99
C ILE A 505 27.11 18.95 19.19
N LYS A 506 27.33 20.24 18.96
CA LYS A 506 28.61 20.91 19.23
C LYS A 506 28.74 21.34 20.69
N LYS A 507 27.62 21.55 21.38
CA LYS A 507 27.60 22.03 22.77
C LYS A 507 26.66 21.16 23.61
N PRO A 508 27.12 20.59 24.73
CA PRO A 508 26.21 19.89 25.63
C PRO A 508 25.22 20.89 26.25
N ARG A 509 24.12 20.36 26.75
CA ARG A 509 23.22 21.08 27.64
C ARG A 509 23.97 21.54 28.90
N PRO A 510 23.52 22.65 29.51
CA PRO A 510 23.96 23.03 30.86
C PRO A 510 23.71 21.91 31.88
N MET A 511 24.48 21.89 32.97
CA MET A 511 24.20 20.97 34.08
C MET A 511 22.84 21.32 34.72
N ASP A 512 22.04 20.28 34.97
CA ASP A 512 20.81 20.41 35.73
C ASP A 512 21.10 20.53 37.22
N GLU A 513 20.19 21.16 37.96
CA GLU A 513 20.26 21.23 39.41
C GLU A 513 19.72 19.93 39.99
N VAL A 514 20.61 19.09 40.52
CA VAL A 514 20.30 17.72 40.96
C VAL A 514 20.22 17.65 42.48
N ASP A 515 19.05 17.30 43.00
CA ASP A 515 18.90 16.92 44.41
C ASP A 515 19.28 15.45 44.61
N LYS A 516 20.37 15.23 45.37
CA LYS A 516 20.93 13.90 45.63
C LYS A 516 20.06 13.02 46.55
N LYS A 517 19.13 13.62 47.30
CA LYS A 517 18.22 12.91 48.21
C LYS A 517 16.87 12.63 47.54
N ALA A 518 16.42 13.52 46.65
CA ALA A 518 15.15 13.41 45.95
C ALA A 518 15.29 13.78 44.47
N LEU A 519 15.59 12.80 43.61
CA LEU A 519 15.76 13.02 42.17
C LEU A 519 14.54 13.73 41.52
N GLU A 520 13.34 13.53 42.06
CA GLU A 520 12.10 14.17 41.57
C GLU A 520 12.06 15.69 41.80
N ASP A 521 12.80 16.19 42.78
CA ASP A 521 12.94 17.63 43.09
C ASP A 521 14.10 18.28 42.33
N SER A 522 14.81 17.52 41.48
CA SER A 522 15.80 18.06 40.54
C SER A 522 15.10 18.90 39.46
N TYR A 523 15.77 19.91 38.93
CA TYR A 523 15.18 20.82 37.95
C TYR A 523 16.16 21.31 36.88
N VAL A 524 15.58 21.78 35.77
CA VAL A 524 16.29 22.53 34.73
C VAL A 524 15.91 24.00 34.88
N GLU A 525 16.91 24.88 34.91
CA GLU A 525 16.68 26.32 34.86
C GLU A 525 16.79 26.83 33.43
N VAL A 526 15.73 27.47 32.94
CA VAL A 526 15.65 28.04 31.59
C VAL A 526 15.09 29.45 31.70
N ASP A 527 15.92 30.45 31.42
CA ASP A 527 15.55 31.87 31.46
C ASP A 527 14.83 32.30 32.77
N GLY A 528 15.34 31.82 33.91
CA GLY A 528 14.78 32.08 35.24
C GLY A 528 13.56 31.22 35.62
N GLN A 529 13.05 30.38 34.73
CA GLN A 529 12.01 29.39 35.03
C GLN A 529 12.63 28.05 35.46
N ARG A 530 12.10 27.47 36.55
CA ARG A 530 12.48 26.14 37.04
C ARG A 530 11.50 25.08 36.55
N LEU A 531 11.98 24.14 35.76
CA LEU A 531 11.25 22.98 35.27
C LEU A 531 11.64 21.74 36.09
N TYR A 532 10.82 21.37 37.08
CA TYR A 532 11.10 20.25 37.98
C TYR A 532 10.82 18.89 37.30
N TYR A 533 11.66 17.90 37.60
CA TYR A 533 11.52 16.55 37.07
C TYR A 533 10.23 15.86 37.49
N ARG A 534 9.67 16.15 38.67
CA ARG A 534 8.37 15.59 39.08
C ARG A 534 7.24 15.94 38.09
N ASP A 535 7.28 17.13 37.51
CA ASP A 535 6.28 17.66 36.58
C ASP A 535 6.67 17.39 35.09
N HIS A 536 7.98 17.24 34.85
CA HIS A 536 8.57 17.05 33.52
C HIS A 536 9.61 15.91 33.52
N ARG A 537 9.16 14.69 33.84
CA ARG A 537 10.03 13.51 34.03
C ARG A 537 10.90 13.19 32.81
N GLU A 538 10.37 13.44 31.62
CA GLU A 538 11.08 13.26 30.35
C GLU A 538 12.38 14.08 30.26
N LEU A 539 12.52 15.16 31.03
CA LEU A 539 13.73 15.96 31.05
C LEU A 539 14.90 15.20 31.70
N ALA A 540 14.66 14.30 32.65
CA ALA A 540 15.71 13.47 33.25
C ALA A 540 16.31 12.45 32.27
N GLU A 541 15.47 12.01 31.32
CA GLU A 541 15.79 10.97 30.33
C GLU A 541 16.35 11.55 29.02
N ARG A 542 16.32 12.87 28.84
CA ARG A 542 16.79 13.54 27.62
C ARG A 542 18.30 13.37 27.42
N SER A 543 18.71 13.45 26.16
CA SER A 543 20.12 13.47 25.78
C SER A 543 20.85 14.70 26.31
N ASP A 544 22.16 14.56 26.53
CA ASP A 544 23.04 15.67 26.85
C ASP A 544 23.18 16.71 25.73
N PHE A 545 22.61 16.48 24.54
CA PHE A 545 22.63 17.43 23.41
C PHE A 545 21.27 18.09 23.15
N VAL A 546 20.31 17.93 24.07
CA VAL A 546 18.94 18.46 23.95
C VAL A 546 18.61 19.36 25.13
N GLN A 547 18.13 20.57 24.82
CA GLN A 547 17.74 21.58 25.81
C GLN A 547 16.29 22.03 25.59
N PRO A 548 15.46 22.09 26.66
CA PRO A 548 14.15 22.72 26.59
C PRO A 548 14.27 24.26 26.46
N SER A 549 13.35 24.87 25.73
CA SER A 549 13.22 26.33 25.60
C SER A 549 12.34 26.93 26.72
N PRO A 550 12.33 28.27 26.90
CA PRO A 550 11.47 28.91 27.90
C PRO A 550 9.99 28.55 27.76
N GLU A 551 9.49 28.42 26.52
CA GLU A 551 8.09 28.09 26.23
C GLU A 551 7.77 26.58 26.35
N TYR A 552 8.72 25.77 26.83
CA TYR A 552 8.60 24.30 26.87
C TYR A 552 7.32 23.80 27.56
N ALA A 553 7.01 24.30 28.75
CA ALA A 553 5.88 23.80 29.54
C ALA A 553 4.52 24.09 28.87
N GLU A 554 4.36 25.28 28.29
CA GLU A 554 3.14 25.67 27.58
C GLU A 554 2.99 24.85 26.29
N VAL A 555 4.06 24.75 25.50
CA VAL A 555 4.05 24.00 24.25
C VAL A 555 3.84 22.50 24.50
N LYS A 556 4.46 21.92 25.53
CA LYS A 556 4.23 20.52 25.96
C LYS A 556 2.74 20.27 26.20
N LYS A 557 2.09 21.11 27.01
CA LYS A 557 0.67 20.96 27.34
C LYS A 557 -0.22 21.02 26.09
N ALA A 558 0.05 21.96 25.19
CA ALA A 558 -0.69 22.08 23.93
C ALA A 558 -0.48 20.87 23.01
N LEU A 559 0.76 20.42 22.85
CA LEU A 559 1.09 19.23 22.05
C LEU A 559 0.47 17.94 22.62
N GLN A 560 0.40 17.79 23.94
CA GLN A 560 -0.25 16.65 24.61
C GLN A 560 -1.77 16.59 24.34
N ALA A 561 -2.41 17.74 24.08
CA ALA A 561 -3.81 17.81 23.69
C ALA A 561 -4.04 17.43 22.20
N CYS A 562 -3.00 17.53 21.36
CA CYS A 562 -3.09 17.19 19.95
C CYS A 562 -2.95 15.68 19.72
N LYS A 563 -4.06 14.93 19.85
CA LYS A 563 -4.11 13.47 19.60
C LYS A 563 -4.20 13.17 18.10
N VAL A 564 -3.11 12.67 17.52
CA VAL A 564 -2.96 12.37 16.10
C VAL A 564 -3.02 10.86 15.87
N PHE A 565 -3.75 10.47 14.83
CA PHE A 565 -3.78 9.11 14.33
C PHE A 565 -2.63 8.88 13.33
N PHE A 566 -1.79 7.88 13.59
CA PHE A 566 -0.73 7.45 12.69
C PHE A 566 -1.08 6.10 12.05
N PRO A 567 -1.39 6.07 10.74
CA PRO A 567 -1.75 4.84 10.05
C PRO A 567 -0.62 3.79 10.10
N GLY A 568 -0.94 2.55 10.42
CA GLY A 568 0.06 1.49 10.61
C GLY A 568 1.04 1.73 11.77
N GLY A 569 0.74 2.67 12.67
CA GLY A 569 1.57 3.04 13.82
C GLY A 569 2.92 3.62 13.41
N VAL A 570 3.98 2.83 13.61
CA VAL A 570 5.37 3.16 13.26
C VAL A 570 5.49 3.65 11.80
N VAL A 571 4.76 3.05 10.87
CA VAL A 571 4.81 3.43 9.44
C VAL A 571 4.34 4.88 9.24
N GLY A 572 3.22 5.26 9.83
CA GLY A 572 2.69 6.62 9.80
C GLY A 572 3.61 7.62 10.49
N ARG A 573 4.17 7.29 11.67
CA ARG A 573 5.14 8.18 12.35
C ARG A 573 6.36 8.47 11.47
N HIS A 574 6.90 7.44 10.82
CA HIS A 574 8.06 7.60 9.93
C HIS A 574 7.73 8.30 8.62
N ALA A 575 6.47 8.24 8.15
CA ALA A 575 6.01 9.09 7.04
C ALA A 575 6.04 10.59 7.45
N LEU A 576 5.58 10.91 8.67
CA LEU A 576 5.72 12.27 9.22
C LEU A 576 7.19 12.69 9.35
N TYR A 577 8.05 11.84 9.95
CA TYR A 577 9.47 12.16 10.12
C TYR A 577 10.18 12.41 8.79
N THR A 578 9.88 11.61 7.77
CA THR A 578 10.47 11.78 6.42
C THR A 578 10.17 13.17 5.85
N MET A 579 8.96 13.70 6.06
CA MET A 579 8.63 15.06 5.60
C MET A 579 9.35 16.16 6.40
N LEU A 580 9.55 15.97 7.71
CA LEU A 580 10.34 16.88 8.55
C LEU A 580 11.82 16.86 8.15
N GLU A 581 12.38 15.67 7.93
CA GLU A 581 13.75 15.43 7.45
C GLU A 581 14.00 16.14 6.11
N ASN A 582 13.08 15.96 5.16
CA ASN A 582 13.15 16.61 3.86
C ASN A 582 13.08 18.14 3.97
N GLU A 583 12.30 18.67 4.92
CA GLU A 583 12.25 20.11 5.16
C GLU A 583 13.57 20.64 5.74
N ILE A 584 14.18 19.94 6.71
CA ILE A 584 15.51 20.30 7.23
C ILE A 584 16.55 20.32 6.10
N ARG A 585 16.53 19.31 5.22
CA ARG A 585 17.47 19.18 4.10
C ARG A 585 17.35 20.28 3.05
N ASN A 586 16.21 20.99 2.98
CA ASN A 586 16.07 22.14 2.08
C ASN A 586 17.08 23.26 2.37
N VAL A 587 17.78 23.20 3.52
CA VAL A 587 18.87 24.12 3.84
C VAL A 587 20.00 24.15 2.80
N LYS A 588 20.18 23.08 2.01
CA LYS A 588 21.13 23.02 0.88
C LYS A 588 20.90 24.09 -0.20
N HIS A 589 19.71 24.69 -0.24
CA HIS A 589 19.36 25.73 -1.20
C HIS A 589 19.79 27.13 -0.74
N TYR A 590 20.28 27.29 0.49
CA TYR A 590 20.80 28.55 1.01
C TYR A 590 22.31 28.62 0.80
N THR A 591 22.80 29.78 0.35
CA THR A 591 24.23 29.99 0.06
C THR A 591 24.70 31.37 0.56
N GLY A 592 26.01 31.60 0.56
CA GLY A 592 26.58 32.92 0.86
C GLY A 592 26.33 33.38 2.31
N LYS A 593 25.80 34.60 2.48
CA LYS A 593 25.58 35.21 3.81
C LYS A 593 24.53 34.48 4.63
N ASP A 594 23.47 33.99 3.99
CA ASP A 594 22.38 33.30 4.68
C ASP A 594 22.87 31.96 5.25
N LEU A 595 23.65 31.19 4.46
CA LEU A 595 24.27 29.96 4.95
C LEU A 595 25.22 30.21 6.12
N LYS A 596 26.08 31.23 6.05
CA LYS A 596 26.97 31.60 7.17
C LYS A 596 26.21 31.95 8.44
N SER A 597 25.08 32.67 8.31
CA SER A 597 24.21 32.98 9.44
C SER A 597 23.62 31.71 10.06
N ILE A 598 23.17 30.76 9.25
CA ILE A 598 22.61 29.47 9.72
C ILE A 598 23.69 28.61 10.39
N GLN A 599 24.90 28.57 9.84
CA GLN A 599 26.03 27.85 10.43
C GLN A 599 26.41 28.39 11.82
N GLN A 600 26.26 29.70 12.04
CA GLN A 600 26.56 30.35 13.32
C GLN A 600 25.41 30.25 14.33
N ASN A 601 24.17 30.50 13.89
CA ASN A 601 23.00 30.65 14.76
C ASN A 601 22.16 29.37 14.89
N GLY A 602 22.41 28.38 14.04
CA GLY A 602 21.59 27.17 13.89
C GLY A 602 20.41 27.36 12.94
N LEU A 603 19.76 26.23 12.62
CA LEU A 603 18.59 26.18 11.76
C LEU A 603 17.31 26.09 12.61
N THR A 604 16.27 26.86 12.28
CA THR A 604 14.97 26.73 12.95
C THR A 604 13.96 26.04 12.03
N LEU A 605 13.52 24.85 12.43
CA LEU A 605 12.38 24.14 11.84
C LEU A 605 11.11 24.56 12.57
N ALA A 606 10.14 25.10 11.83
CA ALA A 606 8.85 25.50 12.39
C ALA A 606 7.75 24.53 11.96
N ILE A 607 6.91 24.14 12.92
CA ILE A 607 5.75 23.26 12.74
C ILE A 607 4.50 24.01 13.18
N GLY A 608 3.60 24.26 12.24
CA GLY A 608 2.31 24.89 12.44
C GLY A 608 1.20 23.85 12.56
N ILE A 609 0.31 24.00 13.53
CA ILE A 609 -0.81 23.08 13.77
C ILE A 609 -2.12 23.89 13.71
N GLN A 610 -3.04 23.46 12.86
CA GLN A 610 -4.35 24.07 12.68
C GLN A 610 -5.43 22.98 12.62
N GLU A 611 -6.52 23.11 13.37
CA GLU A 611 -7.65 22.18 13.25
C GLU A 611 -8.53 22.53 12.05
N LYS A 612 -9.03 21.53 11.33
CA LYS A 612 -9.88 21.70 10.15
C LYS A 612 -10.92 20.58 10.02
N HIS A 613 -12.08 20.88 9.43
CA HIS A 613 -13.06 19.88 8.99
C HIS A 613 -12.56 19.10 7.76
N VAL A 614 -12.83 17.79 7.72
CA VAL A 614 -12.50 17.01 6.52
C VAL A 614 -13.38 17.40 5.33
N GLU A 615 -14.68 17.56 5.56
CA GLU A 615 -15.64 17.93 4.53
C GLU A 615 -15.78 19.45 4.46
N PRO A 616 -15.58 20.06 3.28
CA PRO A 616 -15.75 21.50 3.09
C PRO A 616 -17.14 21.98 3.53
N GLY A 617 -17.19 23.10 4.27
CA GLY A 617 -18.45 23.69 4.73
C GLY A 617 -19.21 22.93 5.82
N LYS A 618 -18.65 21.88 6.41
CA LYS A 618 -19.26 21.19 7.56
C LYS A 618 -19.16 22.04 8.83
N ILE A 619 -20.16 21.94 9.70
CA ILE A 619 -20.19 22.55 11.05
C ILE A 619 -20.15 21.41 12.09
N GLY A 620 -19.30 21.52 13.11
CA GLY A 620 -19.28 20.56 14.23
C GLY A 620 -17.88 20.12 14.66
N GLU A 621 -17.64 18.82 14.75
CA GLU A 621 -16.33 18.26 15.09
C GLU A 621 -15.34 18.46 13.94
N ARG A 622 -14.12 18.91 14.27
CA ARG A 622 -13.01 19.03 13.32
C ARG A 622 -12.19 17.76 13.38
N GLU A 623 -12.11 17.03 12.27
CA GLU A 623 -11.51 15.69 12.20
C GLU A 623 -10.02 15.69 11.80
N LEU A 624 -9.50 16.81 11.32
CA LEU A 624 -8.13 16.91 10.81
C LEU A 624 -7.29 17.92 11.59
N PHE A 625 -5.99 17.62 11.67
CA PHE A 625 -4.95 18.64 11.83
C PHE A 625 -4.31 18.92 10.47
N LYS A 626 -4.36 20.17 10.05
CA LYS A 626 -3.54 20.72 8.97
C LYS A 626 -2.18 21.11 9.56
N ILE A 627 -1.15 20.37 9.16
CA ILE A 627 0.22 20.53 9.64
C ILE A 627 1.01 21.30 8.58
N GLY A 628 1.54 22.46 8.97
CA GLY A 628 2.43 23.27 8.14
C GLY A 628 3.88 23.09 8.59
N ILE A 629 4.80 22.91 7.66
CA ILE A 629 6.24 22.82 7.99
C ILE A 629 7.07 23.72 7.08
N TRP A 630 8.03 24.41 7.68
CA TRP A 630 8.92 25.34 6.97
C TRP A 630 10.19 25.63 7.77
N LEU A 631 11.23 26.08 7.05
CA LEU A 631 12.41 26.68 7.66
C LEU A 631 12.15 28.17 7.94
N LYS A 632 12.48 28.66 9.14
CA LYS A 632 12.31 30.09 9.52
C LYS A 632 13.40 30.97 8.88
N LEU A 633 13.47 30.95 7.55
CA LEU A 633 14.42 31.66 6.72
C LEU A 633 13.67 32.35 5.57
N ASN A 634 14.17 33.51 5.17
CA ASN A 634 13.61 34.23 4.02
C ASN A 634 14.25 33.70 2.73
N THR A 635 13.40 33.36 1.76
CA THR A 635 13.76 32.82 0.45
C THR A 635 13.21 33.73 -0.63
N ASP A 636 13.91 33.83 -1.75
CA ASP A 636 13.38 34.49 -2.95
C ASP A 636 12.23 33.66 -3.53
N LEU A 637 11.02 34.24 -3.55
CA LEU A 637 9.80 33.51 -3.94
C LEU A 637 9.56 33.53 -5.47
N SER A 638 10.27 34.39 -6.19
CA SER A 638 10.18 34.50 -7.64
C SER A 638 11.52 34.89 -8.25
N HIS A 639 11.88 34.26 -9.37
CA HIS A 639 13.03 34.66 -10.18
C HIS A 639 12.56 35.22 -11.53
N PRO A 640 12.99 36.43 -11.93
CA PRO A 640 12.64 36.95 -13.24
C PRO A 640 13.38 36.17 -14.33
N ILE A 641 12.63 35.55 -15.26
CA ILE A 641 13.18 34.92 -16.48
C ILE A 641 13.25 35.96 -17.61
N SER A 642 12.25 36.84 -17.71
CA SER A 642 12.20 37.95 -18.68
C SER A 642 11.36 39.12 -18.16
N LYS A 643 11.28 40.23 -18.92
CA LYS A 643 10.41 41.38 -18.58
C LYS A 643 8.92 41.03 -18.42
N LYS A 644 8.47 39.87 -18.95
CA LYS A 644 7.06 39.42 -18.91
C LYS A 644 6.85 38.09 -18.20
N GLN A 645 7.92 37.38 -17.81
CA GLN A 645 7.83 36.02 -17.28
C GLN A 645 8.70 35.89 -16.02
N SER A 646 8.10 35.39 -14.94
CA SER A 646 8.78 35.07 -13.68
C SER A 646 8.56 33.60 -13.37
N ASP A 647 9.62 32.91 -12.94
CA ASP A 647 9.52 31.58 -12.34
C ASP A 647 9.08 31.75 -10.88
N PHE A 648 7.90 31.26 -10.53
CA PHE A 648 7.38 31.34 -9.17
C PHE A 648 7.60 30.01 -8.46
N LEU A 649 8.33 30.03 -7.35
CA LEU A 649 8.75 28.82 -6.64
C LEU A 649 7.55 27.99 -6.15
N ILE A 650 6.47 28.66 -5.73
CA ILE A 650 5.21 28.01 -5.31
C ILE A 650 4.51 27.30 -6.48
N LYS A 651 4.51 27.91 -7.68
CA LYS A 651 3.86 27.36 -8.88
C LYS A 651 4.63 26.13 -9.38
N ARG A 652 5.96 26.22 -9.46
CA ARG A 652 6.82 25.08 -9.80
C ARG A 652 6.61 23.90 -8.84
N LYS A 653 6.58 24.15 -7.53
CA LYS A 653 6.29 23.10 -6.54
C LYS A 653 4.91 22.48 -6.72
N PHE A 654 3.90 23.31 -7.00
CA PHE A 654 2.54 22.83 -7.21
C PHE A 654 2.42 21.96 -8.48
N ASP A 655 3.05 22.38 -9.57
CA ASP A 655 3.07 21.65 -10.84
C ASP A 655 3.77 20.29 -10.69
N ASP A 656 4.89 20.24 -9.94
CA ASP A 656 5.56 18.98 -9.58
C ASP A 656 4.63 18.06 -8.79
N LEU A 657 3.92 18.61 -7.79
CA LEU A 657 3.04 17.84 -6.91
C LEU A 657 1.79 17.31 -7.63
N ILE A 658 1.20 18.08 -8.55
CA ILE A 658 0.08 17.61 -9.38
C ILE A 658 0.51 16.51 -10.35
N GLY A 659 1.76 16.55 -10.82
CA GLY A 659 2.30 15.56 -11.75
C GLY A 659 2.29 14.13 -11.21
N ASP A 660 2.34 13.17 -12.13
CA ASP A 660 2.56 11.77 -11.79
C ASP A 660 3.97 11.62 -11.15
N VAL A 661 4.13 10.70 -10.20
CA VAL A 661 5.39 10.27 -9.59
C VAL A 661 6.19 9.39 -10.55
N MET A 662 5.57 8.97 -11.65
CA MET A 662 6.21 8.33 -12.79
C MET A 662 6.29 9.29 -13.96
N ASP A 663 7.25 9.05 -14.85
CA ASP A 663 7.29 9.75 -16.12
C ASP A 663 6.15 9.30 -17.07
N LYS A 664 5.74 10.21 -17.96
CA LYS A 664 4.65 9.99 -18.92
C LYS A 664 5.08 9.14 -20.14
N THR A 665 6.35 8.75 -20.21
CA THR A 665 6.89 7.87 -21.25
C THR A 665 6.49 6.42 -21.00
N GLU A 666 6.54 5.56 -22.03
CA GLU A 666 6.28 4.11 -21.92
C GLU A 666 7.14 3.41 -20.85
N SER A 667 8.27 4.02 -20.47
CA SER A 667 9.19 3.49 -19.46
C SER A 667 8.62 3.50 -18.02
N HIS A 668 7.60 4.33 -17.74
CA HIS A 668 7.07 4.57 -16.39
C HIS A 668 8.16 4.81 -15.33
N ALA A 669 9.28 5.44 -15.72
CA ALA A 669 10.42 5.65 -14.84
C ALA A 669 10.05 6.52 -13.63
N PRO A 670 10.54 6.21 -12.42
CA PRO A 670 10.25 7.00 -11.22
C PRO A 670 10.85 8.40 -11.28
N ARG A 671 10.08 9.40 -10.84
CA ARG A 671 10.53 10.78 -10.67
C ARG A 671 11.08 10.97 -9.26
N LEU A 672 12.41 11.05 -9.18
CA LEU A 672 13.11 11.21 -7.91
C LEU A 672 13.03 12.65 -7.41
N GLY A 673 13.04 12.82 -6.08
CA GLY A 673 13.09 14.13 -5.45
C GLY A 673 12.26 14.24 -4.18
N GLY A 674 12.57 15.24 -3.35
CA GLY A 674 11.92 15.46 -2.05
C GLY A 674 10.42 15.75 -2.16
N ASN A 675 9.97 16.45 -3.21
CA ASN A 675 8.54 16.74 -3.41
C ASN A 675 7.71 15.46 -3.58
N PHE A 676 8.18 14.50 -4.38
CA PHE A 676 7.49 13.24 -4.60
C PHE A 676 7.53 12.33 -3.37
N GLN A 677 8.65 12.33 -2.63
CA GLN A 677 8.76 11.64 -1.34
C GLN A 677 7.75 12.16 -0.33
N ASP A 678 7.64 13.49 -0.21
CA ASP A 678 6.67 14.12 0.68
C ASP A 678 5.24 13.80 0.23
N LYS A 679 4.94 13.87 -1.08
CA LYS A 679 3.62 13.52 -1.64
C LYS A 679 3.19 12.10 -1.28
N ILE A 680 4.11 11.13 -1.43
CA ILE A 680 3.89 9.72 -1.06
C ILE A 680 3.62 9.58 0.45
N CYS A 681 4.40 10.27 1.29
CA CYS A 681 4.23 10.20 2.75
C CYS A 681 2.91 10.88 3.21
N ALA A 682 2.53 12.00 2.59
CA ALA A 682 1.28 12.68 2.87
C ALA A 682 0.07 11.81 2.48
N ALA A 683 0.15 11.10 1.34
CA ALA A 683 -0.86 10.13 0.94
C ALA A 683 -1.02 8.99 1.96
N MET A 684 0.09 8.46 2.50
CA MET A 684 0.04 7.45 3.57
C MET A 684 -0.64 7.98 4.84
N LEU A 685 -0.32 9.20 5.28
CA LEU A 685 -0.92 9.80 6.48
C LEU A 685 -2.42 10.06 6.32
N PHE A 686 -2.86 10.42 5.11
CA PHE A 686 -4.25 10.77 4.85
C PHE A 686 -5.12 9.56 4.46
N ASN A 687 -4.60 8.62 3.67
CA ASN A 687 -5.37 7.51 3.10
C ASN A 687 -5.00 6.13 3.65
N ASN A 688 -4.05 6.04 4.58
CA ASN A 688 -3.52 4.80 5.17
C ASN A 688 -2.73 3.89 4.21
N THR A 689 -2.42 4.34 2.99
CA THR A 689 -1.69 3.56 1.98
C THR A 689 -0.84 4.46 1.08
N PHE A 690 0.35 3.97 0.68
CA PHE A 690 1.26 4.67 -0.20
C PHE A 690 0.78 4.67 -1.67
N ALA A 691 0.12 3.60 -2.15
CA ALA A 691 -0.41 3.56 -3.53
C ALA A 691 -1.46 4.63 -3.80
N SER A 692 -2.11 5.17 -2.77
CA SER A 692 -3.07 6.27 -2.92
C SER A 692 -2.45 7.59 -3.38
N VAL A 693 -1.12 7.65 -3.59
CA VAL A 693 -0.41 8.88 -3.99
C VAL A 693 -0.98 9.55 -5.23
N GLN A 694 -1.60 8.79 -6.14
CA GLN A 694 -2.28 9.33 -7.34
C GLN A 694 -3.79 9.41 -7.26
N ARG A 695 -4.42 9.10 -6.11
CA ARG A 695 -5.87 9.29 -5.98
C ARG A 695 -6.22 10.77 -6.01
N GLY A 696 -7.12 11.16 -6.90
CA GLY A 696 -7.53 12.53 -7.17
C GLY A 696 -6.89 13.13 -8.42
N ASP A 697 -6.01 12.41 -9.13
CA ASP A 697 -5.38 12.91 -10.37
C ASP A 697 -6.25 12.75 -11.63
N ALA A 698 -7.41 12.08 -11.54
CA ALA A 698 -8.31 11.73 -12.63
C ALA A 698 -7.71 10.83 -13.74
N ASN A 699 -6.61 10.12 -13.47
CA ASN A 699 -5.96 9.24 -14.43
C ASN A 699 -6.78 7.98 -14.72
N GLU A 700 -7.24 7.87 -15.98
CA GLU A 700 -8.09 6.78 -16.50
C GLU A 700 -7.35 5.45 -16.67
N HIS A 701 -6.02 5.43 -16.54
CA HIS A 701 -5.24 4.20 -16.64
C HIS A 701 -5.22 3.38 -15.35
N ARG A 702 -5.76 3.90 -14.24
CA ARG A 702 -5.87 3.16 -12.97
C ARG A 702 -7.02 2.16 -13.03
N THR A 703 -6.88 1.04 -12.31
CA THR A 703 -7.95 0.03 -12.21
C THR A 703 -9.22 0.63 -11.62
N HIS A 704 -10.39 0.09 -11.97
CA HIS A 704 -11.67 0.53 -11.40
C HIS A 704 -11.78 0.41 -9.88
N ALA A 705 -10.92 -0.39 -9.22
CA ALA A 705 -10.87 -0.50 -7.76
C ALA A 705 -10.13 0.67 -7.08
N ASP A 706 -9.52 1.57 -7.85
CA ASP A 706 -8.69 2.68 -7.39
C ASP A 706 -9.22 4.04 -7.88
N LYS A 707 -10.55 4.15 -8.01
CA LYS A 707 -11.24 5.37 -8.45
C LYS A 707 -11.10 6.50 -7.45
N ASP A 708 -11.12 7.71 -7.98
CA ASP A 708 -11.07 8.93 -7.17
C ASP A 708 -12.38 9.15 -6.45
N THR A 709 -12.27 9.36 -5.14
CA THR A 709 -13.39 9.81 -4.33
C THR A 709 -13.49 11.34 -4.35
N PRO A 710 -14.65 11.92 -3.94
CA PRO A 710 -14.79 13.36 -3.78
C PRO A 710 -13.77 13.96 -2.81
N ARG A 711 -13.49 13.25 -1.71
CA ARG A 711 -12.43 13.59 -0.76
C ARG A 711 -11.06 13.63 -1.45
N ASP A 712 -10.71 12.60 -2.22
CA ASP A 712 -9.39 12.55 -2.88
C ASP A 712 -9.22 13.73 -3.84
N THR A 713 -10.25 14.04 -4.63
CA THR A 713 -10.23 15.19 -5.55
C THR A 713 -10.04 16.53 -4.83
N THR A 714 -10.61 16.68 -3.63
CA THR A 714 -10.53 17.91 -2.82
C THR A 714 -9.14 18.13 -2.23
N TYR A 715 -8.47 17.06 -1.80
CA TYR A 715 -7.20 17.14 -1.08
C TYR A 715 -5.96 16.89 -1.96
N TYR A 716 -6.12 16.34 -3.16
CA TYR A 716 -5.02 16.13 -4.10
C TYR A 716 -4.39 17.49 -4.50
N PRO A 717 -3.04 17.63 -4.50
CA PRO A 717 -2.00 16.58 -4.48
C PRO A 717 -1.46 16.18 -3.09
N TRP A 718 -2.30 16.13 -2.05
CA TRP A 718 -1.97 15.79 -0.64
C TRP A 718 -1.10 16.79 0.10
N ILE A 719 -0.29 17.55 -0.64
CA ILE A 719 0.53 18.65 -0.15
C ILE A 719 0.07 19.95 -0.79
N ILE A 720 -0.16 20.94 0.06
CA ILE A 720 -0.50 22.30 -0.36
C ILE A 720 0.75 23.16 -0.20
N PRO A 721 1.40 23.58 -1.29
CA PRO A 721 2.49 24.54 -1.22
C PRO A 721 1.93 25.92 -0.90
N ALA A 722 2.64 26.65 -0.04
CA ALA A 722 2.20 27.95 0.42
C ALA A 722 3.38 28.93 0.56
N THR A 723 3.08 30.22 0.47
CA THR A 723 4.07 31.27 0.72
C THR A 723 3.53 32.35 1.63
N ALA A 724 4.39 32.93 2.45
CA ALA A 724 4.09 34.11 3.25
C ALA A 724 5.12 35.21 2.96
N SER A 725 4.70 36.48 3.08
CA SER A 725 5.65 37.59 3.03
C SER A 725 6.53 37.63 4.27
N GLU A 726 7.65 38.34 4.18
CA GLU A 726 8.55 38.57 5.32
C GLU A 726 7.84 39.33 6.47
N ASP A 727 7.06 40.36 6.12
CA ASP A 727 6.35 41.21 7.10
C ASP A 727 5.14 40.53 7.75
N ALA A 728 4.54 39.55 7.08
CA ALA A 728 3.37 38.82 7.54
C ALA A 728 3.60 37.31 7.42
N PRO A 729 4.53 36.72 8.22
CA PRO A 729 4.99 35.35 8.05
C PRO A 729 3.95 34.27 8.39
N HIS A 730 2.75 34.67 8.81
CA HIS A 730 1.62 33.80 9.13
C HIS A 730 0.40 34.10 8.24
N GLU A 731 0.49 35.06 7.32
CA GLU A 731 -0.52 35.29 6.27
C GLU A 731 -0.09 34.52 5.01
N ASP A 732 -0.57 33.28 4.90
CA ASP A 732 -0.18 32.37 3.83
C ASP A 732 -1.06 32.53 2.58
N PHE A 733 -0.44 32.58 1.41
CA PHE A 733 -1.07 32.27 0.14
C PHE A 733 -0.84 30.79 -0.16
N GLU A 734 -1.92 30.02 -0.16
CA GLU A 734 -1.94 28.59 -0.48
C GLU A 734 -2.34 28.38 -1.94
N LEU A 735 -1.57 27.58 -2.68
CA LEU A 735 -1.90 27.25 -4.06
C LEU A 735 -2.60 25.88 -4.11
N THR A 736 -3.84 25.88 -4.59
CA THR A 736 -4.71 24.71 -4.73
C THR A 736 -5.25 24.63 -6.15
N ARG A 737 -5.90 23.52 -6.53
CA ARG A 737 -6.55 23.39 -7.85
C ARG A 737 -7.61 24.46 -8.10
N ASP A 738 -8.32 24.88 -7.05
CA ASP A 738 -9.40 25.87 -7.16
C ASP A 738 -8.89 27.25 -7.58
N ASN A 739 -7.69 27.63 -7.16
CA ASN A 739 -7.13 28.97 -7.40
C ASN A 739 -5.96 28.99 -8.39
N GLU A 740 -5.56 27.83 -8.92
CA GLU A 740 -4.50 27.68 -9.91
C GLU A 740 -4.73 28.54 -11.16
N ASN A 741 -5.95 28.47 -11.72
CA ASN A 741 -6.31 29.18 -12.95
C ASN A 741 -6.23 30.71 -12.83
N GLU A 742 -6.30 31.23 -11.61
CA GLU A 742 -6.22 32.67 -11.31
C GLU A 742 -4.87 33.08 -10.73
N PHE A 743 -3.91 32.15 -10.61
CA PHE A 743 -2.64 32.36 -9.90
C PHE A 743 -1.90 33.63 -10.34
N ASP A 744 -1.74 33.83 -11.65
CA ASP A 744 -1.04 35.00 -12.20
C ASP A 744 -1.70 36.33 -11.84
N ARG A 745 -3.01 36.36 -11.54
CA ARG A 745 -3.69 37.58 -11.10
C ARG A 745 -3.69 37.71 -9.58
N ALA A 746 -3.89 36.60 -8.87
CA ALA A 746 -4.13 36.58 -7.43
C ALA A 746 -2.86 36.55 -6.58
N TYR A 747 -1.71 36.12 -7.12
CA TYR A 747 -0.51 35.89 -6.31
C TYR A 747 0.10 37.18 -5.72
N PRO A 748 0.12 37.35 -4.38
CA PRO A 748 0.45 38.62 -3.72
C PRO A 748 1.96 38.83 -3.43
N HIS A 749 2.79 37.81 -3.66
CA HIS A 749 4.21 37.79 -3.24
C HIS A 749 5.21 37.93 -4.40
N LYS A 750 4.78 38.45 -5.55
CA LYS A 750 5.64 38.68 -6.73
C LYS A 750 6.81 39.60 -6.38
N GLY A 751 8.04 39.16 -6.68
CA GLY A 751 9.26 39.95 -6.46
C GLY A 751 9.62 40.14 -4.99
N LYS A 752 9.01 39.40 -4.05
CA LYS A 752 9.27 39.53 -2.61
C LYS A 752 10.13 38.38 -2.10
N LYS A 753 10.93 38.67 -1.07
CA LYS A 753 11.43 37.66 -0.14
C LYS A 753 10.33 37.26 0.83
N GLY A 754 10.34 36.01 1.25
CA GLY A 754 9.35 35.50 2.19
C GLY A 754 9.63 34.05 2.56
N ARG A 755 8.63 33.39 3.12
CA ARG A 755 8.76 32.00 3.57
C ARG A 755 8.02 31.08 2.61
N LEU A 756 8.67 30.00 2.23
CA LEU A 756 8.04 28.88 1.54
C LEU A 756 7.65 27.84 2.57
N LYS A 757 6.38 27.42 2.54
CA LYS A 757 5.83 26.42 3.45
C LYS A 757 5.18 25.30 2.66
N LYS A 758 5.00 24.16 3.30
CA LYS A 758 4.17 23.07 2.79
C LYS A 758 3.21 22.62 3.87
N TYR A 759 1.97 22.35 3.47
CA TYR A 759 0.91 21.88 4.35
C TYR A 759 0.44 20.49 3.94
N PHE A 760 0.15 19.64 4.90
CA PHE A 760 -0.46 18.32 4.72
C PHE A 760 -1.43 18.06 5.87
N HIS A 761 -2.17 16.95 5.81
CA HIS A 761 -3.24 16.66 6.76
C HIS A 761 -2.97 15.35 7.51
N CYS A 762 -3.20 15.38 8.83
CA CYS A 762 -3.22 14.20 9.69
C CYS A 762 -4.59 14.08 10.34
N TRP A 763 -5.06 12.84 10.52
CA TRP A 763 -6.32 12.58 11.21
C TRP A 763 -6.20 12.79 12.72
N LYS A 764 -7.25 13.35 13.33
CA LYS A 764 -7.42 13.39 14.78
C LYS A 764 -7.86 12.02 15.29
N GLY A 765 -7.19 11.53 16.32
CA GLY A 765 -7.62 10.32 17.02
C GLY A 765 -8.94 10.54 17.73
N ALA A 766 -9.81 9.53 17.73
CA ALA A 766 -11.08 9.55 18.44
C ALA A 766 -11.39 8.18 19.06
N ASN A 767 -12.26 8.15 20.07
CA ASN A 767 -12.56 6.90 20.78
C ASN A 767 -13.73 6.15 20.15
N VAL A 768 -14.82 6.83 19.80
CA VAL A 768 -16.06 6.20 19.37
C VAL A 768 -16.61 6.88 18.11
N LYS A 769 -16.95 6.08 17.09
CA LYS A 769 -17.77 6.51 15.95
C LYS A 769 -19.10 5.77 15.96
N GLU A 770 -20.16 6.50 15.69
CA GLU A 770 -21.47 5.92 15.44
C GLU A 770 -21.72 5.79 13.92
N LEU A 771 -22.18 4.62 13.50
CA LEU A 771 -22.59 4.34 12.13
C LEU A 771 -24.10 4.03 12.08
N PRO A 772 -24.81 4.56 11.07
CA PRO A 772 -26.22 4.25 10.89
C PRO A 772 -26.41 2.76 10.55
N GLY A 773 -27.45 2.13 11.12
CA GLY A 773 -27.77 0.72 10.87
C GLY A 773 -28.22 0.39 9.44
N HIS A 774 -28.43 1.40 8.58
CA HIS A 774 -28.83 1.26 7.18
C HIS A 774 -28.30 2.42 6.34
N PHE A 775 -27.85 2.14 5.12
CA PHE A 775 -27.59 3.14 4.08
C PHE A 775 -28.78 3.18 3.12
N SER A 776 -29.63 4.20 3.16
CA SER A 776 -30.65 4.35 2.12
C SER A 776 -30.00 4.83 0.83
N SER A 777 -30.42 4.24 -0.29
CA SER A 777 -29.98 4.54 -1.65
C SER A 777 -30.41 5.93 -2.15
N SER A 778 -30.68 6.88 -1.24
CA SER A 778 -31.52 8.04 -1.51
C SER A 778 -30.94 9.33 -0.95
N ASN A 779 -29.64 9.59 -1.08
CA ASN A 779 -29.10 10.96 -1.36
C ASN A 779 -27.56 11.06 -1.40
N MET A 780 -26.81 10.02 -1.00
CA MET A 780 -25.38 9.88 -1.28
C MET A 780 -25.11 8.41 -1.62
N GLY A 781 -24.25 8.14 -2.60
CA GLY A 781 -23.82 6.78 -2.87
C GLY A 781 -23.17 6.17 -1.63
N GLN A 782 -23.33 4.87 -1.37
CA GLN A 782 -22.67 4.20 -0.25
C GLN A 782 -21.16 4.47 -0.23
N GLU A 783 -20.51 4.51 -1.40
CA GLU A 783 -19.08 4.81 -1.55
C GLU A 783 -18.72 6.24 -1.11
N GLU A 784 -19.61 7.21 -1.30
CA GLU A 784 -19.38 8.61 -0.94
C GLU A 784 -19.34 8.80 0.59
N PHE A 785 -20.25 8.14 1.31
CA PHE A 785 -20.26 8.19 2.78
C PHE A 785 -18.97 7.65 3.40
N TRP A 786 -18.48 6.51 2.91
CA TRP A 786 -17.25 5.90 3.42
C TRP A 786 -16.00 6.69 3.07
N SER A 787 -16.05 7.55 2.04
CA SER A 787 -14.90 8.31 1.60
C SER A 787 -14.51 9.46 2.55
N TRP A 788 -15.46 10.05 3.28
CA TRP A 788 -15.21 11.28 4.05
C TRP A 788 -14.63 11.10 5.45
N ASP A 789 -14.51 9.87 5.98
CA ASP A 789 -13.91 9.63 7.30
C ASP A 789 -12.94 8.44 7.25
N ASN A 790 -12.02 8.38 8.21
CA ASN A 790 -11.06 7.29 8.36
C ASN A 790 -11.44 6.43 9.56
N LEU A 791 -12.15 5.32 9.31
CA LEU A 791 -12.66 4.45 10.39
C LEU A 791 -11.55 3.89 11.29
N SER A 792 -10.33 3.77 10.76
CA SER A 792 -9.17 3.25 11.49
C SER A 792 -8.73 4.17 12.63
N ARG A 793 -9.13 5.45 12.63
CA ARG A 793 -8.80 6.43 13.68
C ARG A 793 -9.59 6.25 14.98
N PHE A 794 -10.60 5.38 14.96
CA PHE A 794 -11.49 5.16 16.09
C PHE A 794 -11.14 3.87 16.83
N ARG A 795 -11.18 3.97 18.16
CA ARG A 795 -10.99 2.80 19.04
C ARG A 795 -12.18 1.83 18.98
N PHE A 796 -13.38 2.38 18.87
CA PHE A 796 -14.66 1.67 18.81
C PHE A 796 -15.51 2.18 17.66
N ILE A 797 -16.16 1.25 16.95
CA ILE A 797 -17.20 1.56 15.98
C ILE A 797 -18.52 0.97 16.47
N ASN A 798 -19.53 1.82 16.60
CA ASN A 798 -20.86 1.47 17.07
C ASN A 798 -21.84 1.39 15.90
N ILE A 799 -22.45 0.23 15.68
CA ILE A 799 -23.43 0.00 14.60
C ILE A 799 -24.83 -0.06 15.21
N GLN A 800 -25.63 0.99 14.98
CA GLN A 800 -27.00 1.12 15.48
C GLN A 800 -27.91 -0.02 14.98
N GLN A 801 -28.72 -0.61 15.88
CA GLN A 801 -29.61 -1.74 15.57
C GLN A 801 -31.03 -1.26 15.23
N LYS A 802 -31.59 -1.75 14.12
CA LYS A 802 -33.05 -1.76 13.87
C LYS A 802 -33.51 -3.20 13.74
N ASP A 803 -34.68 -3.53 14.29
CA ASP A 803 -35.22 -4.89 14.31
C ASP A 803 -35.28 -5.51 12.90
N GLY A 804 -34.81 -6.75 12.77
CA GLY A 804 -34.93 -7.57 11.55
C GLY A 804 -33.80 -7.49 10.52
N GLN A 805 -32.70 -6.74 10.75
CA GLN A 805 -31.63 -6.55 9.75
C GLN A 805 -30.32 -7.30 10.05
N LYS A 806 -29.63 -7.77 8.99
CA LYS A 806 -28.37 -8.52 9.08
C LYS A 806 -27.17 -7.56 9.29
N LYS A 807 -26.54 -7.60 10.48
CA LYS A 807 -25.34 -6.82 10.85
C LYS A 807 -24.05 -7.21 10.12
N GLU A 808 -24.01 -8.43 9.56
CA GLU A 808 -22.78 -9.06 9.04
C GLU A 808 -22.06 -8.27 7.92
N PRO A 809 -22.74 -7.68 6.92
CA PRO A 809 -22.04 -6.94 5.86
C PRO A 809 -21.35 -5.67 6.38
N LEU A 810 -21.99 -4.91 7.28
CA LEU A 810 -21.44 -3.70 7.90
C LEU A 810 -20.27 -4.03 8.84
N ARG A 811 -20.42 -5.08 9.66
CA ARG A 811 -19.34 -5.57 10.54
C ARG A 811 -18.13 -6.01 9.71
N SER A 812 -18.35 -6.71 8.60
CA SER A 812 -17.31 -7.12 7.66
C SER A 812 -16.58 -5.92 7.07
N GLU A 813 -17.30 -4.87 6.67
CA GLU A 813 -16.68 -3.65 6.12
C GLU A 813 -15.80 -2.95 7.16
N VAL A 814 -16.30 -2.73 8.37
CA VAL A 814 -15.53 -2.12 9.47
C VAL A 814 -14.25 -2.91 9.77
N ARG A 815 -14.32 -4.25 9.73
CA ARG A 815 -13.16 -5.14 9.95
C ARG A 815 -12.11 -5.01 8.85
N LYS A 816 -12.49 -4.68 7.61
CA LYS A 816 -11.52 -4.41 6.52
C LYS A 816 -10.64 -3.21 6.81
N HIS A 817 -11.12 -2.23 7.58
CA HIS A 817 -10.34 -1.08 8.04
C HIS A 817 -9.46 -1.39 9.26
N GLY A 818 -9.42 -2.65 9.73
CA GLY A 818 -8.57 -3.08 10.83
C GLY A 818 -9.09 -2.75 12.22
N VAL A 819 -10.35 -2.29 12.33
CA VAL A 819 -11.03 -2.02 13.61
C VAL A 819 -11.50 -3.34 14.23
N ILE A 820 -11.13 -3.57 15.48
CA ILE A 820 -11.52 -4.78 16.22
C ILE A 820 -12.76 -4.55 17.10
N ARG A 821 -12.87 -3.39 17.75
CA ARG A 821 -13.96 -3.17 18.71
C ARG A 821 -15.20 -2.66 17.99
N VAL A 822 -16.11 -3.58 17.68
CA VAL A 822 -17.40 -3.29 17.05
C VAL A 822 -18.50 -3.57 18.07
N ILE A 823 -19.30 -2.56 18.37
CA ILE A 823 -20.36 -2.61 19.39
C ILE A 823 -21.73 -2.24 18.77
N GLY A 824 -22.81 -2.40 19.53
CA GLY A 824 -24.17 -2.15 19.04
C GLY A 824 -25.13 -1.59 20.08
N ASP A 825 -24.64 -0.73 20.97
CA ASP A 825 -25.43 -0.08 22.03
C ASP A 825 -25.76 1.38 21.68
N THR A 826 -26.78 1.97 22.31
CA THR A 826 -27.06 3.40 22.13
C THR A 826 -26.11 4.24 22.98
N ILE A 827 -25.30 5.10 22.34
CA ILE A 827 -24.41 6.05 23.01
C ILE A 827 -24.93 7.47 22.75
N PRO A 828 -25.19 8.30 23.77
CA PRO A 828 -25.59 9.69 23.59
C PRO A 828 -24.56 10.47 22.77
N LYS A 829 -25.01 11.30 21.83
CA LYS A 829 -24.12 12.02 20.91
C LYS A 829 -23.18 12.97 21.65
N GLU A 830 -23.66 13.60 22.71
CA GLU A 830 -22.92 14.48 23.61
C GLU A 830 -21.81 13.78 24.41
N TRP A 831 -21.86 12.45 24.50
CA TRP A 831 -20.84 11.63 25.18
C TRP A 831 -19.83 11.03 24.18
N LEU A 832 -20.08 11.12 22.88
CA LEU A 832 -19.12 10.69 21.87
C LEU A 832 -17.86 11.54 22.00
N ASN A 833 -16.73 10.89 22.31
CA ASN A 833 -15.40 11.51 22.40
C ASN A 833 -15.30 12.65 23.42
N ASP A 834 -16.14 12.65 24.46
CA ASP A 834 -16.11 13.67 25.49
C ASP A 834 -14.84 13.57 26.36
N ALA A 835 -14.36 14.73 26.84
CA ALA A 835 -13.14 14.79 27.64
C ALA A 835 -13.24 14.05 28.99
N GLN A 836 -14.46 13.84 29.50
CA GLN A 836 -14.70 13.07 30.73
C GLN A 836 -14.66 11.55 30.50
N GLY A 837 -14.62 11.09 29.23
CA GLY A 837 -14.48 9.68 28.87
C GLY A 837 -15.76 8.85 29.03
N ARG A 838 -16.93 9.48 29.15
CA ARG A 838 -18.23 8.80 29.35
C ARG A 838 -18.58 7.89 28.19
N GLY A 839 -18.45 8.37 26.95
CA GLY A 839 -18.72 7.54 25.77
C GLY A 839 -17.75 6.37 25.66
N THR A 840 -16.50 6.56 26.09
CA THR A 840 -15.48 5.49 26.10
C THR A 840 -15.79 4.43 27.15
N ALA A 841 -16.22 4.84 28.35
CA ALA A 841 -16.65 3.92 29.41
C ALA A 841 -17.88 3.11 29.00
N LEU A 842 -18.89 3.73 28.37
CA LEU A 842 -20.04 3.02 27.79
C LEU A 842 -19.61 2.03 26.70
N ALA A 843 -18.71 2.45 25.80
CA ALA A 843 -18.21 1.57 24.75
C ALA A 843 -17.50 0.33 25.31
N TYR A 844 -16.72 0.50 26.39
CA TYR A 844 -16.12 -0.62 27.10
C TYR A 844 -17.13 -1.53 27.79
N ARG A 845 -18.19 -0.96 28.39
CA ARG A 845 -19.28 -1.74 28.98
C ARG A 845 -20.00 -2.60 27.95
N SER A 846 -20.15 -2.11 26.73
CA SER A 846 -20.67 -2.88 25.60
C SER A 846 -19.68 -3.96 25.14
N TRP A 847 -18.40 -3.59 25.02
CA TRP A 847 -17.36 -4.42 24.43
C TRP A 847 -16.88 -5.58 25.31
N LEU A 848 -16.62 -5.33 26.60
CA LEU A 848 -15.98 -6.33 27.46
C LEU A 848 -16.81 -7.60 27.68
N PRO A 849 -18.15 -7.56 27.79
CA PRO A 849 -18.96 -8.78 27.79
C PRO A 849 -18.81 -9.62 26.52
N HIS A 850 -18.67 -8.99 25.35
CA HIS A 850 -18.42 -9.71 24.09
C HIS A 850 -17.01 -10.33 24.04
N TRP A 851 -16.05 -9.70 24.70
CA TRP A 851 -14.65 -10.13 24.68
C TRP A 851 -14.32 -11.18 25.74
N LEU A 852 -14.79 -10.98 26.98
CA LEU A 852 -14.46 -11.77 28.17
C LEU A 852 -15.60 -12.71 28.60
N GLY A 853 -16.81 -12.54 28.06
CA GLY A 853 -18.04 -13.18 28.51
C GLY A 853 -18.79 -12.37 29.56
N PRO A 854 -20.11 -12.58 29.72
CA PRO A 854 -20.95 -11.88 30.70
C PRO A 854 -20.68 -12.41 32.11
N SER A 855 -19.63 -11.90 32.76
CA SER A 855 -19.19 -12.38 34.07
C SER A 855 -18.84 -11.24 35.02
N GLN A 856 -18.83 -11.56 36.32
CA GLN A 856 -18.24 -10.70 37.34
C GLN A 856 -16.77 -11.05 37.48
N LEU A 857 -15.93 -10.02 37.43
CA LEU A 857 -14.48 -10.13 37.53
C LEU A 857 -13.95 -9.17 38.60
N VAL A 858 -13.34 -9.73 39.63
CA VAL A 858 -12.61 -9.01 40.68
C VAL A 858 -11.15 -9.47 40.67
N ILE A 859 -10.25 -8.51 40.48
CA ILE A 859 -8.80 -8.71 40.52
C ILE A 859 -8.25 -8.01 41.76
N GLU A 860 -7.74 -8.78 42.72
CA GLU A 860 -7.05 -8.23 43.89
C GLU A 860 -5.64 -7.79 43.50
N LEU A 861 -5.27 -6.55 43.78
CA LEU A 861 -3.92 -6.03 43.61
C LEU A 861 -3.17 -6.09 44.94
N LYS A 862 -2.02 -6.77 44.96
CA LYS A 862 -1.10 -6.82 46.08
C LYS A 862 0.22 -6.19 45.70
N GLU A 863 0.65 -5.15 46.41
CA GLU A 863 1.91 -4.44 46.14
C GLU A 863 2.96 -4.78 47.19
N ARG A 864 4.22 -4.88 46.79
CA ARG A 864 5.36 -4.90 47.71
C ARG A 864 5.93 -3.48 47.86
N PRO A 865 5.73 -2.80 49.01
CA PRO A 865 6.30 -1.48 49.23
C PRO A 865 7.83 -1.52 49.20
N LYS A 866 8.44 -0.42 48.76
CA LYS A 866 9.90 -0.31 48.74
C LYS A 866 10.47 -0.45 50.15
N GLY A 867 11.41 -1.37 50.35
CA GLY A 867 12.03 -1.65 51.65
C GLY A 867 11.27 -2.63 52.55
N GLN A 868 10.17 -3.23 52.08
CA GLN A 868 9.43 -4.27 52.79
C GLN A 868 9.47 -5.61 52.05
N ASN A 869 9.50 -6.72 52.80
CA ASN A 869 9.56 -8.07 52.24
C ASN A 869 8.18 -8.68 51.95
N ASN A 870 7.11 -8.18 52.57
CA ASN A 870 5.77 -8.75 52.43
C ASN A 870 4.95 -7.98 51.40
N PHE A 871 4.09 -8.71 50.67
CA PHE A 871 3.06 -8.11 49.84
C PHE A 871 1.88 -7.67 50.71
N VAL A 872 1.43 -6.44 50.52
CA VAL A 872 0.24 -5.90 51.18
C VAL A 872 -0.89 -5.74 50.15
N PRO A 873 -2.15 -6.04 50.51
CA PRO A 873 -3.29 -5.66 49.67
C PRO A 873 -3.25 -4.15 49.40
N LYS A 874 -3.45 -3.78 48.14
CA LYS A 874 -3.53 -2.39 47.70
C LYS A 874 -4.98 -1.98 47.41
N GLY A 875 -5.74 -2.90 46.81
CA GLY A 875 -7.14 -2.72 46.47
C GLY A 875 -7.61 -3.76 45.45
N TYR A 876 -8.77 -3.53 44.84
CA TYR A 876 -9.42 -4.45 43.92
C TYR A 876 -9.85 -3.73 42.65
N LEU A 877 -9.52 -4.29 41.48
CA LEU A 877 -10.12 -3.86 40.20
C LEU A 877 -11.39 -4.68 39.99
N VAL A 878 -12.49 -3.99 39.70
CA VAL A 878 -13.80 -4.63 39.61
C VAL A 878 -14.43 -4.37 38.25
N PHE A 879 -14.95 -5.44 37.64
CA PHE A 879 -15.86 -5.43 36.49
C PHE A 879 -17.11 -6.25 36.81
N ASP A 880 -18.29 -5.63 36.72
CA ASP A 880 -19.58 -6.31 36.87
C ASP A 880 -20.36 -6.32 35.55
N GLY A 881 -20.10 -7.34 34.72
CA GLY A 881 -20.78 -7.53 33.44
C GLY A 881 -22.25 -7.96 33.52
N THR A 882 -22.80 -8.17 34.73
CA THR A 882 -24.22 -8.56 34.92
C THR A 882 -25.15 -7.35 34.94
N LYS A 883 -24.61 -6.14 35.07
CA LYS A 883 -25.40 -4.91 35.03
C LYS A 883 -26.03 -4.73 33.64
N PRO A 884 -27.30 -4.31 33.55
CA PRO A 884 -28.02 -4.22 32.27
C PRO A 884 -27.33 -3.26 31.31
N SER A 885 -27.26 -3.57 30.01
CA SER A 885 -26.55 -2.80 28.96
C SER A 885 -27.19 -1.46 28.58
N ASN A 886 -28.47 -1.25 28.90
CA ASN A 886 -29.27 -0.19 28.25
C ASN A 886 -29.30 1.16 28.99
N ALA A 887 -28.70 1.27 30.18
CA ALA A 887 -28.77 2.50 30.96
C ALA A 887 -27.63 3.47 30.59
N THR A 888 -28.00 4.65 30.09
CA THR A 888 -27.16 5.87 30.01
C THR A 888 -26.97 6.52 31.39
N ASP A 889 -26.90 5.70 32.44
CA ASP A 889 -26.80 6.13 33.82
C ASP A 889 -25.31 6.18 34.23
N GLU A 890 -24.81 7.39 34.48
CA GLU A 890 -23.43 7.65 34.91
C GLU A 890 -23.11 6.91 36.23
N LYS A 891 -24.09 6.78 37.12
CA LYS A 891 -23.93 6.04 38.38
C LYS A 891 -23.71 4.56 38.11
N LEU A 892 -24.40 3.99 37.13
CA LEU A 892 -24.23 2.58 36.76
C LEU A 892 -22.85 2.31 36.15
N LEU A 893 -22.28 3.25 35.38
CA LEU A 893 -20.91 3.13 34.86
C LEU A 893 -19.87 3.03 35.97
N SER A 894 -19.97 3.91 36.97
CA SER A 894 -19.08 3.90 38.15
C SER A 894 -19.25 2.65 39.03
N GLN A 895 -20.35 1.90 38.86
CA GLN A 895 -20.58 0.60 39.51
C GLN A 895 -20.18 -0.59 38.63
N THR A 896 -20.04 -0.38 37.33
CA THR A 896 -19.62 -1.42 36.37
C THR A 896 -18.11 -1.57 36.38
N PHE A 897 -17.37 -0.46 36.42
CA PHE A 897 -15.90 -0.43 36.49
C PHE A 897 -15.45 0.47 37.61
N TYR A 898 -14.78 -0.09 38.61
CA TYR A 898 -14.24 0.71 39.70
C TYR A 898 -13.04 0.06 40.37
N TYR A 899 -12.30 0.90 41.09
CA TYR A 899 -11.22 0.51 41.97
C TYR A 899 -11.75 0.59 43.39
N ALA A 900 -11.76 -0.54 44.10
CA ALA A 900 -12.18 -0.60 45.49
C ALA A 900 -10.93 -0.61 46.40
N PRO A 901 -10.78 0.33 47.35
CA PRO A 901 -9.69 0.29 48.32
C PRO A 901 -9.82 -0.93 49.23
N VAL A 902 -8.74 -1.28 49.95
CA VAL A 902 -8.71 -2.45 50.86
C VAL A 902 -9.82 -2.38 51.92
N SER A 903 -10.15 -1.18 52.38
CA SER A 903 -11.22 -0.90 53.35
C SER A 903 -12.62 -1.23 52.83
N GLU A 904 -12.81 -1.27 51.52
CA GLU A 904 -14.11 -1.45 50.85
C GLU A 904 -14.08 -2.71 49.98
N LYS A 905 -13.66 -3.85 50.58
CA LYS A 905 -13.60 -5.12 49.86
C LYS A 905 -14.93 -5.42 49.16
N PRO A 906 -14.94 -5.69 47.84
CA PRO A 906 -16.17 -5.98 47.11
C PRO A 906 -16.82 -7.27 47.63
N ALA A 907 -18.16 -7.30 47.62
CA ALA A 907 -18.94 -8.48 48.02
C ALA A 907 -18.84 -9.66 47.02
N MET A 908 -18.32 -9.39 45.82
CA MET A 908 -18.12 -10.37 44.75
C MET A 908 -16.91 -11.29 45.04
N PRO A 909 -16.92 -12.54 44.55
CA PRO A 909 -15.79 -13.45 44.70
C PRO A 909 -14.55 -12.92 43.97
N ILE A 910 -13.37 -13.08 44.56
CA ILE A 910 -12.09 -12.70 43.95
C ILE A 910 -11.72 -13.75 42.90
N ASN A 911 -11.69 -13.38 41.63
CA ASN A 911 -11.36 -14.28 40.53
C ASN A 911 -9.85 -14.48 40.39
N SER A 912 -9.05 -13.43 40.67
CA SER A 912 -7.59 -13.50 40.56
C SER A 912 -6.88 -12.53 41.50
N SER A 913 -5.61 -12.79 41.79
CA SER A 913 -4.77 -11.95 42.66
C SER A 913 -3.45 -11.66 41.96
N LEU A 914 -3.15 -10.39 41.69
CA LEU A 914 -1.94 -9.94 41.01
C LEU A 914 -0.97 -9.35 42.02
N LYS A 915 0.21 -9.97 42.12
CA LYS A 915 1.33 -9.46 42.92
C LYS A 915 2.18 -8.53 42.06
N ILE A 916 2.27 -7.26 42.44
CA ILE A 916 3.04 -6.24 41.74
C ILE A 916 4.18 -5.71 42.62
N ALA A 917 5.31 -5.39 42.01
CA ALA A 917 6.43 -4.77 42.70
C ALA A 917 7.26 -3.90 41.75
N HIS A 918 7.96 -2.92 42.30
CA HIS A 918 8.90 -2.13 41.51
C HIS A 918 10.06 -3.04 41.03
N ALA A 919 10.42 -2.99 39.75
CA ALA A 919 11.42 -3.90 39.17
C ALA A 919 12.78 -3.88 39.91
N GLY A 920 13.16 -2.75 40.50
CA GLY A 920 14.37 -2.62 41.32
C GLY A 920 14.29 -3.20 42.74
N THR A 921 13.16 -3.77 43.17
CA THR A 921 12.95 -4.25 44.56
C THR A 921 12.69 -5.75 44.67
N THR A 922 12.56 -6.48 43.55
CA THR A 922 12.35 -7.93 43.58
C THR A 922 12.87 -8.61 42.32
N SER A 923 13.41 -9.81 42.49
CA SER A 923 13.74 -10.75 41.41
C SER A 923 12.86 -12.00 41.46
N GLU A 924 11.76 -11.98 42.22
CA GLU A 924 10.87 -13.13 42.37
C GLU A 924 10.16 -13.47 41.05
N PRO A 925 10.26 -14.73 40.57
CA PRO A 925 9.75 -15.10 39.24
C PRO A 925 8.26 -14.86 39.02
N GLY A 926 7.45 -15.05 40.07
CA GLY A 926 5.97 -14.99 40.01
C GLY A 926 5.37 -13.61 40.28
N VAL A 927 6.16 -12.54 40.24
CA VAL A 927 5.73 -11.17 40.57
C VAL A 927 5.76 -10.32 39.31
N ILE A 928 4.72 -9.51 39.10
CA ILE A 928 4.63 -8.54 38.02
C ILE A 928 5.50 -7.33 38.37
N ARG A 929 6.49 -7.05 37.54
CA ARG A 929 7.39 -5.91 37.69
C ARG A 929 6.81 -4.67 37.01
N TYR A 930 6.91 -3.53 37.68
CA TYR A 930 6.60 -2.22 37.10
C TYR A 930 7.74 -1.22 37.34
N ARG A 931 7.80 -0.15 36.55
CA ARG A 931 8.71 1.00 36.74
C ARG A 931 7.95 2.28 37.07
N THR A 932 8.60 3.18 37.80
CA THR A 932 8.05 4.52 38.08
C THR A 932 7.77 5.33 36.80
N HIS A 933 8.58 5.13 35.75
CA HIS A 933 8.39 5.73 34.43
C HIS A 933 7.59 4.84 33.46
N GLY A 934 7.04 3.72 33.93
CA GLY A 934 6.25 2.80 33.12
C GLY A 934 4.77 3.15 33.10
N ILE A 935 4.03 2.54 32.15
CA ILE A 935 2.61 2.87 31.91
C ILE A 935 1.72 2.72 33.14
N TYR A 936 2.00 1.75 34.02
CA TYR A 936 1.22 1.54 35.24
C TYR A 936 1.21 2.79 36.13
N LYS A 937 2.39 3.36 36.38
CA LYS A 937 2.55 4.54 37.23
C LYS A 937 2.16 5.84 36.53
N GLN A 938 2.44 5.95 35.23
CA GLN A 938 2.18 7.20 34.48
C GLN A 938 0.70 7.37 34.08
N TYR A 939 -0.02 6.28 33.82
CA TYR A 939 -1.37 6.37 33.24
C TYR A 939 -2.47 5.88 34.17
N PHE A 940 -2.20 4.81 34.93
CA PHE A 940 -3.22 4.11 35.72
C PHE A 940 -3.23 4.47 37.20
N THR A 941 -2.10 4.80 37.84
CA THR A 941 -2.13 5.11 39.29
C THR A 941 -2.69 6.47 39.64
N GLU A 942 -2.63 7.47 38.74
CA GLU A 942 -3.26 8.78 38.95
C GLU A 942 -4.77 8.68 39.23
N VAL A 943 -5.42 7.61 38.78
CA VAL A 943 -6.86 7.37 38.97
C VAL A 943 -7.17 6.35 40.08
N MET A 944 -6.15 5.77 40.73
CA MET A 944 -6.31 4.77 41.81
C MET A 944 -6.18 5.37 43.21
N GLU A 945 -5.79 6.64 43.34
CA GLU A 945 -5.73 7.35 44.61
C GLU A 945 -7.01 8.20 44.75
N PRO A 946 -7.83 8.00 45.80
CA PRO A 946 -9.04 8.79 45.99
C PRO A 946 -8.67 10.26 46.23
N PRO A 947 -9.46 11.23 45.72
CA PRO A 947 -9.30 12.62 46.13
C PRO A 947 -9.47 12.74 47.65
N ALA A 948 -8.74 13.68 48.26
CA ALA A 948 -8.82 13.96 49.68
C ALA A 948 -10.28 14.14 50.15
N ALA A 949 -10.55 13.74 51.39
CA ALA A 949 -11.84 13.33 51.97
C ALA A 949 -13.07 14.27 51.88
N ASP A 950 -13.00 15.39 51.17
CA ASP A 950 -14.05 16.42 51.15
C ASP A 950 -14.69 16.65 49.76
N GLY A 951 -14.47 15.76 48.78
CA GLY A 951 -15.09 15.84 47.45
C GLY A 951 -16.11 14.72 47.19
N PRO A 952 -17.40 15.00 46.94
CA PRO A 952 -18.32 14.01 46.41
C PRO A 952 -18.07 13.84 44.90
N GLU A 953 -18.30 12.62 44.40
CA GLU A 953 -18.27 12.16 43.00
C GLU A 953 -16.95 11.53 42.51
N ALA A 954 -16.95 10.19 42.42
CA ALA A 954 -16.00 9.45 41.62
C ALA A 954 -16.09 9.93 40.16
N THR A 955 -15.00 10.43 39.59
CA THR A 955 -14.96 10.87 38.19
C THR A 955 -15.12 9.66 37.25
N ILE A 956 -15.75 9.86 36.08
CA ILE A 956 -16.05 8.78 35.11
C ILE A 956 -14.81 8.36 34.29
N LEU A 957 -13.81 9.25 34.16
CA LEU A 957 -12.53 8.96 33.51
C LEU A 957 -11.78 7.77 34.16
N PRO A 958 -11.71 7.64 35.50
CA PRO A 958 -11.28 6.42 36.18
C PRO A 958 -11.92 5.14 35.66
N ALA A 959 -13.23 5.12 35.40
CA ALA A 959 -13.94 3.91 34.94
C ALA A 959 -13.44 3.44 33.57
N ALA A 960 -13.25 4.36 32.60
CA ALA A 960 -12.72 4.04 31.29
C ALA A 960 -11.27 3.49 31.35
N LYS A 961 -10.41 4.11 32.18
CA LYS A 961 -9.03 3.64 32.37
C LYS A 961 -8.98 2.29 33.10
N ILE A 962 -9.85 2.04 34.07
CA ILE A 962 -9.95 0.75 34.77
C ILE A 962 -10.41 -0.34 33.80
N ALA A 963 -11.45 -0.08 33.00
CA ALA A 963 -11.91 -1.01 31.97
C ALA A 963 -10.79 -1.35 30.97
N GLU A 964 -10.01 -0.35 30.58
CA GLU A 964 -8.84 -0.50 29.72
C GLU A 964 -7.73 -1.38 30.32
N LEU A 965 -7.44 -1.20 31.61
CA LEU A 965 -6.47 -2.05 32.32
C LEU A 965 -6.97 -3.49 32.43
N ILE A 966 -8.25 -3.67 32.74
CA ILE A 966 -8.91 -4.99 32.80
C ILE A 966 -8.82 -5.66 31.42
N GLU A 967 -9.17 -4.97 30.33
CA GLU A 967 -9.03 -5.47 28.95
C GLU A 967 -7.60 -5.99 28.71
N ALA A 968 -6.59 -5.17 29.01
CA ALA A 968 -5.21 -5.50 28.73
C ALA A 968 -4.72 -6.72 29.53
N MET A 969 -5.02 -6.77 30.83
CA MET A 969 -4.52 -7.83 31.72
C MET A 969 -5.23 -9.16 31.52
N THR A 970 -6.49 -9.15 31.07
CA THR A 970 -7.28 -10.36 30.83
C THR A 970 -7.15 -10.90 29.41
N THR A 971 -6.74 -10.07 28.44
CA THR A 971 -6.56 -10.48 27.05
C THR A 971 -5.40 -11.48 26.92
N ARG A 972 -5.70 -12.77 26.80
CA ARG A 972 -4.74 -13.84 26.49
C ARG A 972 -4.16 -13.72 25.06
N ILE A 973 -2.83 -13.74 24.92
CA ILE A 973 -2.10 -13.58 23.64
C ILE A 973 -1.13 -14.76 23.47
N ALA A 974 -1.12 -15.37 22.30
CA ALA A 974 -0.15 -16.39 21.89
C ALA A 974 0.67 -15.88 20.69
N ILE A 975 1.99 -16.04 20.71
CA ILE A 975 2.90 -15.59 19.65
C ILE A 975 3.86 -16.72 19.27
N PHE A 976 3.85 -17.10 17.99
CA PHE A 976 4.83 -17.98 17.35
C PHE A 976 5.63 -17.18 16.33
N ASP A 977 6.70 -16.55 16.80
CA ASP A 977 7.64 -15.81 15.96
C ASP A 977 9.03 -15.81 16.62
N ASN A 978 10.00 -16.47 15.99
CA ASN A 978 11.36 -16.61 16.54
C ASN A 978 12.02 -15.25 16.78
N ARG A 979 11.69 -14.23 15.98
CA ARG A 979 12.24 -12.88 16.15
C ARG A 979 11.76 -12.26 17.45
N VAL A 980 10.51 -12.52 17.85
CA VAL A 980 9.96 -12.07 19.14
C VAL A 980 10.49 -12.95 20.27
N ARG A 981 10.46 -14.27 20.12
CA ARG A 981 10.93 -15.24 21.13
C ARG A 981 12.36 -14.98 21.55
N HIS A 982 13.27 -14.70 20.61
CA HIS A 982 14.68 -14.44 20.93
C HIS A 982 14.93 -13.17 21.76
N ARG A 983 13.96 -12.24 21.81
CA ARG A 983 14.06 -10.99 22.58
C ARG A 983 13.59 -11.16 24.02
N ILE A 984 12.67 -12.10 24.26
CA ILE A 984 12.26 -12.49 25.62
C ILE A 984 13.30 -13.50 26.15
N LYS A 985 14.41 -12.98 26.67
CA LYS A 985 15.58 -13.78 27.11
C LYS A 985 15.37 -14.53 28.43
N GLU A 986 14.29 -14.23 29.16
CA GLU A 986 14.03 -14.78 30.49
C GLU A 986 13.26 -16.12 30.45
N LYS A 987 13.83 -17.18 29.85
CA LYS A 987 13.19 -18.52 29.79
C LYS A 987 12.66 -19.02 31.14
N LYS A 988 13.32 -18.64 32.24
CA LYS A 988 12.91 -19.00 33.62
C LYS A 988 11.56 -18.40 34.04
N ARG A 989 11.02 -17.43 33.29
CA ARG A 989 9.74 -16.78 33.55
C ARG A 989 8.67 -17.13 32.50
N ASP A 990 8.92 -18.11 31.62
CA ASP A 990 7.93 -18.54 30.62
C ASP A 990 6.59 -18.95 31.27
N ASP A 991 6.65 -19.70 32.39
CA ASP A 991 5.46 -20.07 33.16
C ASP A 991 4.76 -18.86 33.78
N PHE A 992 5.50 -17.84 34.21
CA PHE A 992 4.94 -16.59 34.71
C PHE A 992 4.22 -15.82 33.59
N PHE A 993 4.85 -15.66 32.43
CA PHE A 993 4.23 -14.99 31.29
C PHE A 993 2.95 -15.73 30.88
N ARG A 994 2.99 -17.05 30.78
CA ARG A 994 1.85 -17.88 30.39
C ARG A 994 0.71 -17.82 31.41
N ASN A 995 1.00 -18.07 32.68
CA ASN A 995 -0.04 -18.30 33.70
C ASN A 995 -0.50 -17.00 34.40
N THR A 996 0.37 -15.99 34.52
CA THR A 996 0.06 -14.74 35.22
C THR A 996 -0.28 -13.61 34.25
N LEU A 997 0.49 -13.41 33.18
CA LEU A 997 0.21 -12.37 32.19
C LEU A 997 -0.70 -12.84 31.05
N GLY A 998 -1.02 -14.14 30.97
CA GLY A 998 -1.75 -14.69 29.83
C GLY A 998 -1.02 -14.41 28.50
N LEU A 999 0.32 -14.49 28.50
CA LEU A 999 1.17 -14.24 27.35
C LEU A 999 2.02 -15.48 27.07
N LEU A 1000 1.74 -16.16 25.98
CA LEU A 1000 2.53 -17.28 25.46
C LEU A 1000 3.40 -16.77 24.31
N VAL A 1001 4.71 -16.98 24.40
CA VAL A 1001 5.65 -16.68 23.30
C VAL A 1001 6.54 -17.88 23.08
N ASP A 1002 6.29 -18.59 21.98
CA ASP A 1002 6.95 -19.85 21.64
C ASP A 1002 7.81 -19.73 20.38
N SER A 1003 8.68 -20.72 20.21
CA SER A 1003 9.52 -20.89 19.03
C SER A 1003 8.77 -21.52 17.85
N GLU A 1004 9.29 -21.29 16.64
CA GLU A 1004 8.81 -21.90 15.39
C GLU A 1004 9.43 -23.29 15.17
N HIS A 1005 9.51 -24.14 16.21
CA HIS A 1005 10.00 -25.52 16.03
C HIS A 1005 8.96 -26.36 15.31
N THR A 1006 9.31 -26.84 14.12
CA THR A 1006 8.41 -27.66 13.31
C THR A 1006 8.00 -28.94 14.07
N PRO A 1007 6.70 -29.31 14.05
CA PRO A 1007 6.24 -30.53 14.71
C PRO A 1007 6.97 -31.78 14.20
N VAL A 1008 7.23 -32.72 15.10
CA VAL A 1008 7.83 -34.02 14.80
C VAL A 1008 6.83 -35.10 15.15
N GLN A 1009 6.66 -36.09 14.27
CA GLN A 1009 5.82 -37.25 14.58
C GLN A 1009 6.64 -38.26 15.39
N ASP A 1010 6.13 -38.62 16.56
CA ASP A 1010 6.65 -39.74 17.32
C ASP A 1010 6.37 -41.04 16.55
N LYS A 1011 7.44 -41.75 16.21
CA LYS A 1011 7.38 -43.00 15.43
C LYS A 1011 6.70 -44.15 16.17
N THR A 1012 6.54 -44.04 17.48
CA THR A 1012 5.97 -45.09 18.33
C THR A 1012 4.50 -44.89 18.63
N THR A 1013 4.07 -43.65 18.87
CA THR A 1013 2.68 -43.31 19.18
C THR A 1013 1.90 -42.80 17.97
N GLU A 1014 2.59 -42.51 16.87
CA GLU A 1014 2.08 -41.80 15.69
C GLU A 1014 1.54 -40.39 16.00
N GLN A 1015 1.72 -39.90 17.23
CA GLN A 1015 1.28 -38.57 17.66
C GLN A 1015 2.28 -37.50 17.25
N TRP A 1016 1.78 -36.30 16.99
CA TRP A 1016 2.61 -35.14 16.73
C TRP A 1016 3.07 -34.50 18.04
N GLU A 1017 4.35 -34.16 18.11
CA GLU A 1017 4.97 -33.44 19.22
C GLU A 1017 5.59 -32.12 18.72
N GLY A 1018 5.68 -31.11 19.59
CA GLY A 1018 6.30 -29.83 19.28
C GLY A 1018 5.68 -28.66 20.04
N ASP A 1019 6.22 -27.46 19.84
CA ASP A 1019 5.72 -26.24 20.50
C ASP A 1019 4.26 -25.96 20.11
N TRP A 1020 3.91 -26.12 18.83
CA TRP A 1020 2.51 -26.00 18.36
C TRP A 1020 1.56 -26.93 19.11
N GLU A 1021 1.89 -28.22 19.22
CA GLU A 1021 1.03 -29.25 19.84
C GLU A 1021 0.86 -29.01 21.35
N ARG A 1022 1.95 -28.73 22.06
CA ARG A 1022 1.91 -28.46 23.51
C ARG A 1022 1.05 -27.24 23.85
N SER A 1023 1.02 -26.27 22.95
CA SER A 1023 0.35 -24.98 23.16
C SER A 1023 -1.11 -24.95 22.70
N LYS A 1024 -1.63 -26.01 22.06
CA LYS A 1024 -3.06 -26.10 21.64
C LYS A 1024 -4.05 -25.82 22.77
N SER A 1025 -3.74 -26.28 23.99
CA SER A 1025 -4.55 -26.02 25.19
C SER A 1025 -4.68 -24.52 25.51
N PHE A 1026 -3.60 -23.75 25.34
CA PHE A 1026 -3.62 -22.31 25.56
C PHE A 1026 -4.30 -21.57 24.39
N ILE A 1027 -4.10 -22.06 23.16
CA ILE A 1027 -4.68 -21.49 21.93
C ILE A 1027 -6.20 -21.58 21.93
N LYS A 1028 -6.76 -22.67 22.49
CA LYS A 1028 -8.21 -22.85 22.64
C LYS A 1028 -8.89 -21.63 23.27
N ASP A 1029 -8.24 -21.04 24.29
CA ASP A 1029 -8.77 -19.92 25.06
C ASP A 1029 -8.07 -18.58 24.79
N CYS A 1030 -7.12 -18.50 23.85
CA CYS A 1030 -6.39 -17.24 23.61
C CYS A 1030 -7.24 -16.25 22.82
N HIS A 1031 -7.18 -14.95 23.07
CA HIS A 1031 -7.94 -14.00 22.25
C HIS A 1031 -7.21 -13.64 20.96
N PHE A 1032 -5.88 -13.55 21.03
CA PHE A 1032 -5.02 -13.32 19.88
C PHE A 1032 -4.05 -14.48 19.66
N LEU A 1033 -3.98 -14.97 18.42
CA LEU A 1033 -2.95 -15.89 17.97
C LEU A 1033 -2.11 -15.22 16.89
N VAL A 1034 -0.85 -14.95 17.18
CA VAL A 1034 0.12 -14.38 16.25
C VAL A 1034 1.02 -15.49 15.71
N MET A 1035 1.08 -15.68 14.40
CA MET A 1035 1.93 -16.70 13.77
C MET A 1035 2.69 -16.17 12.58
N HIS A 1036 3.96 -16.56 12.50
CA HIS A 1036 4.78 -16.32 11.32
C HIS A 1036 4.36 -17.23 10.15
N LEU A 1037 4.21 -16.64 8.95
CA LEU A 1037 3.76 -17.34 7.74
C LEU A 1037 4.62 -18.57 7.40
N THR A 1038 5.95 -18.46 7.49
CA THR A 1038 6.83 -19.61 7.19
C THR A 1038 6.64 -20.76 8.19
N TYR A 1039 6.26 -20.46 9.43
CA TYR A 1039 5.97 -21.49 10.41
C TYR A 1039 4.68 -22.25 10.05
N ILE A 1040 3.64 -21.52 9.62
CA ILE A 1040 2.40 -22.12 9.09
C ILE A 1040 2.72 -23.07 7.94
N GLU A 1041 3.50 -22.62 6.96
CA GLU A 1041 3.93 -23.44 5.82
C GLU A 1041 4.71 -24.69 6.26
N SER A 1042 5.57 -24.56 7.27
CA SER A 1042 6.36 -25.69 7.79
C SER A 1042 5.47 -26.76 8.44
N ILE A 1043 4.45 -26.35 9.21
CA ILE A 1043 3.49 -27.27 9.82
C ILE A 1043 2.74 -28.02 8.72
N LEU A 1044 2.26 -27.31 7.71
CA LEU A 1044 1.49 -27.90 6.62
C LEU A 1044 2.31 -28.89 5.80
N ARG A 1045 3.53 -28.51 5.42
CA ARG A 1045 4.43 -29.36 4.63
C ARG A 1045 4.78 -30.65 5.37
N VAL A 1046 5.09 -30.56 6.66
CA VAL A 1046 5.52 -31.73 7.44
C VAL A 1046 4.35 -32.66 7.75
N LYS A 1047 3.18 -32.13 8.06
CA LYS A 1047 2.02 -32.96 8.45
C LYS A 1047 1.17 -33.46 7.30
N TYR A 1048 1.04 -32.66 6.23
CA TYR A 1048 0.04 -32.87 5.18
C TYR A 1048 0.63 -32.87 3.77
N GLY A 1049 1.95 -32.86 3.59
CA GLY A 1049 2.65 -32.57 2.34
C GLY A 1049 2.28 -33.37 1.07
N LYS A 1050 1.48 -34.45 1.16
CA LYS A 1050 0.91 -35.16 -0.01
C LYS A 1050 -0.49 -34.69 -0.42
N GLU A 1051 -1.25 -34.12 0.51
CA GLU A 1051 -2.61 -33.58 0.31
C GLU A 1051 -2.59 -32.06 0.08
N PHE A 1052 -1.45 -31.43 0.35
CA PHE A 1052 -1.25 -29.99 0.24
C PHE A 1052 -0.83 -29.61 -1.19
N SER A 1053 -1.70 -28.90 -1.89
CA SER A 1053 -1.39 -28.23 -3.16
C SER A 1053 -0.85 -26.81 -2.89
N GLU A 1054 0.23 -26.39 -3.56
CA GLU A 1054 0.74 -25.01 -3.47
C GLU A 1054 -0.25 -23.96 -4.06
N ASP A 1055 -1.30 -24.42 -4.76
CA ASP A 1055 -2.34 -23.57 -5.34
C ASP A 1055 -3.43 -23.17 -4.31
N ASP A 1056 -3.63 -23.94 -3.24
CA ASP A 1056 -4.56 -23.56 -2.17
C ASP A 1056 -3.98 -22.35 -1.38
N SER A 1057 -4.84 -21.52 -0.77
CA SER A 1057 -4.31 -20.50 0.14
C SER A 1057 -3.75 -21.22 1.36
N GLU A 1058 -2.42 -21.28 1.48
CA GLU A 1058 -1.67 -21.89 2.60
C GLU A 1058 -2.35 -21.64 3.95
N ILE A 1059 -2.86 -20.43 4.15
CA ILE A 1059 -3.56 -20.04 5.38
C ILE A 1059 -4.99 -20.56 5.47
N GLY A 1060 -5.77 -20.57 4.38
CA GLY A 1060 -7.13 -21.14 4.41
C GLY A 1060 -7.11 -22.62 4.77
N TYR A 1061 -6.13 -23.36 4.23
CA TYR A 1061 -5.95 -24.78 4.55
C TYR A 1061 -5.51 -24.99 6.01
N PHE A 1062 -4.55 -24.19 6.50
CA PHE A 1062 -4.14 -24.21 7.91
C PHE A 1062 -5.31 -23.91 8.85
N ILE A 1063 -6.14 -22.91 8.51
CA ILE A 1063 -7.31 -22.55 9.31
C ILE A 1063 -8.24 -23.75 9.43
N GLU A 1064 -8.57 -24.44 8.33
CA GLU A 1064 -9.49 -25.58 8.36
C GLU A 1064 -8.93 -26.79 9.09
N LYS A 1065 -7.65 -27.13 8.90
CA LYS A 1065 -7.08 -28.38 9.42
C LYS A 1065 -6.56 -28.29 10.85
N GLU A 1066 -5.92 -27.18 11.21
CA GLU A 1066 -5.21 -27.06 12.49
C GLU A 1066 -5.91 -26.10 13.45
N LEU A 1067 -6.43 -24.96 12.95
CA LEU A 1067 -6.93 -23.90 13.83
C LEU A 1067 -8.40 -24.05 14.20
N LYS A 1068 -9.27 -24.33 13.22
CA LYS A 1068 -10.72 -24.45 13.39
C LYS A 1068 -11.10 -25.44 14.49
N PRO A 1069 -10.50 -26.65 14.62
CA PRO A 1069 -10.79 -27.56 15.72
C PRO A 1069 -10.57 -26.96 17.13
N LEU A 1070 -9.77 -25.90 17.25
CA LEU A 1070 -9.44 -25.25 18.52
C LEU A 1070 -10.31 -24.02 18.83
N ILE A 1071 -10.95 -23.42 17.83
CA ILE A 1071 -11.62 -22.11 17.95
C ILE A 1071 -13.12 -22.16 17.67
N LEU A 1072 -13.68 -23.34 17.44
CA LEU A 1072 -15.12 -23.54 17.31
C LEU A 1072 -15.80 -23.54 18.69
N GLU A 1073 -16.95 -22.89 18.77
CA GLU A 1073 -17.91 -23.07 19.85
C GLU A 1073 -18.76 -24.34 19.62
N ASP A 1074 -19.55 -24.72 20.63
CA ASP A 1074 -20.40 -25.91 20.61
C ASP A 1074 -21.45 -25.87 19.47
N ASP A 1075 -21.80 -24.67 18.98
CA ASP A 1075 -22.71 -24.45 17.86
C ASP A 1075 -22.04 -24.56 16.47
N GLY A 1076 -20.75 -24.86 16.42
CA GLY A 1076 -19.97 -25.01 15.20
C GLY A 1076 -19.56 -23.70 14.53
N LYS A 1077 -19.74 -22.55 15.18
CA LYS A 1077 -19.20 -21.25 14.72
C LYS A 1077 -17.86 -20.96 15.36
N ILE A 1078 -17.07 -20.13 14.67
CA ILE A 1078 -15.83 -19.60 15.24
C ILE A 1078 -16.18 -18.62 16.36
N ARG A 1079 -15.56 -18.79 17.53
CA ARG A 1079 -15.79 -17.91 18.68
C ARG A 1079 -15.53 -16.44 18.35
N GLU A 1080 -16.43 -15.57 18.79
CA GLU A 1080 -16.40 -14.16 18.41
C GLU A 1080 -15.21 -13.38 19.00
N ASN A 1081 -14.65 -13.85 20.11
CA ASN A 1081 -13.54 -13.22 20.83
C ASN A 1081 -12.15 -13.72 20.39
N PHE A 1082 -12.04 -14.26 19.18
CA PHE A 1082 -10.78 -14.72 18.59
C PHE A 1082 -10.34 -13.85 17.42
N VAL A 1083 -9.03 -13.58 17.36
CA VAL A 1083 -8.39 -12.90 16.24
C VAL A 1083 -7.08 -13.62 15.90
N PHE A 1084 -6.97 -14.02 14.63
CA PHE A 1084 -5.76 -14.60 14.07
C PHE A 1084 -4.91 -13.53 13.41
N VAL A 1085 -3.62 -13.47 13.75
CA VAL A 1085 -2.69 -12.44 13.28
C VAL A 1085 -1.54 -13.11 12.57
N VAL A 1086 -1.34 -12.79 11.30
CA VAL A 1086 -0.23 -13.35 10.52
C VAL A 1086 0.90 -12.32 10.43
N THR A 1087 2.12 -12.74 10.77
CA THR A 1087 3.35 -11.98 10.54
C THR A 1087 4.11 -12.57 9.34
N THR A 1088 4.81 -11.72 8.58
CA THR A 1088 5.62 -12.18 7.43
C THR A 1088 6.99 -11.52 7.44
N GLY A 1089 8.06 -12.29 7.23
CA GLY A 1089 9.35 -11.73 6.79
C GLY A 1089 9.32 -11.51 5.27
N ARG A 1090 9.65 -10.30 4.78
CA ARG A 1090 9.74 -9.93 3.34
C ARG A 1090 8.43 -9.64 2.59
N GLY A 1091 7.33 -9.36 3.29
CA GLY A 1091 6.12 -8.81 2.64
C GLY A 1091 5.42 -9.77 1.66
N ARG A 1092 5.49 -11.09 1.91
CA ARG A 1092 4.71 -12.08 1.17
C ARG A 1092 3.23 -11.86 1.44
N ASN A 1093 2.50 -11.32 0.46
CA ASN A 1093 1.07 -10.96 0.61
C ASN A 1093 0.14 -11.81 -0.26
N LYS A 1094 0.67 -12.65 -1.16
CA LYS A 1094 -0.13 -13.52 -2.04
C LYS A 1094 -1.18 -14.34 -1.29
N TRP A 1095 -0.88 -14.79 -0.07
CA TRP A 1095 -1.82 -15.53 0.77
C TRP A 1095 -3.04 -14.70 1.17
N TRP A 1096 -2.85 -13.40 1.44
CA TRP A 1096 -3.93 -12.49 1.82
C TRP A 1096 -4.77 -12.12 0.62
N ASP A 1097 -4.15 -11.86 -0.53
CA ASP A 1097 -4.86 -11.61 -1.79
C ASP A 1097 -5.68 -12.84 -2.19
N ARG A 1098 -5.13 -14.05 -2.04
CA ARG A 1098 -5.86 -15.31 -2.24
C ARG A 1098 -7.05 -15.44 -1.27
N LEU A 1099 -6.89 -15.13 0.02
CA LEU A 1099 -8.03 -15.08 0.95
C LEU A 1099 -9.03 -14.00 0.52
N LYS A 1100 -8.54 -12.84 0.04
CA LYS A 1100 -9.32 -11.68 -0.39
C LYS A 1100 -10.20 -11.98 -1.60
N GLU A 1101 -9.64 -12.68 -2.58
CA GLU A 1101 -10.24 -12.90 -3.89
C GLU A 1101 -10.85 -14.30 -4.02
N SER A 1102 -10.72 -15.15 -2.99
CA SER A 1102 -11.27 -16.51 -3.02
C SER A 1102 -12.77 -16.50 -3.26
N LYS A 1103 -13.22 -17.29 -4.24
CA LYS A 1103 -14.65 -17.51 -4.49
C LYS A 1103 -15.28 -18.46 -3.47
N ASN A 1104 -14.47 -19.12 -2.63
CA ASN A 1104 -14.95 -20.00 -1.58
C ASN A 1104 -15.56 -19.16 -0.43
N PRO A 1105 -16.87 -19.28 -0.15
CA PRO A 1105 -17.53 -18.53 0.93
C PRO A 1105 -16.89 -18.74 2.31
N ALA A 1106 -16.34 -19.93 2.57
CA ALA A 1106 -15.65 -20.22 3.84
C ALA A 1106 -14.38 -19.36 3.98
N PHE A 1107 -13.61 -19.20 2.89
CA PHE A 1107 -12.37 -18.42 2.92
C PHE A 1107 -12.65 -16.93 3.04
N GLN A 1108 -13.75 -16.46 2.45
CA GLN A 1108 -14.23 -15.09 2.63
C GLN A 1108 -14.57 -14.79 4.09
N ALA A 1109 -15.15 -15.75 4.82
CA ALA A 1109 -15.47 -15.61 6.23
C ALA A 1109 -14.22 -15.49 7.12
N TYR A 1110 -13.08 -16.08 6.74
CA TYR A 1110 -11.86 -16.02 7.55
C TYR A 1110 -11.28 -14.61 7.70
N LYS A 1111 -11.59 -13.70 6.78
CA LYS A 1111 -11.16 -12.29 6.87
C LYS A 1111 -11.75 -11.55 8.06
N LEU A 1112 -12.86 -12.04 8.61
CA LEU A 1112 -13.55 -11.39 9.73
C LEU A 1112 -12.72 -11.44 11.01
N PHE A 1113 -11.88 -12.46 11.17
CA PHE A 1113 -11.02 -12.66 12.34
C PHE A 1113 -9.53 -12.75 12.00
N THR A 1114 -9.15 -12.84 10.72
CA THR A 1114 -7.74 -12.81 10.31
C THR A 1114 -7.29 -11.39 10.02
N ILE A 1115 -6.22 -10.94 10.68
CA ILE A 1115 -5.61 -9.64 10.45
C ILE A 1115 -4.10 -9.79 10.20
N PHE A 1116 -3.49 -8.72 9.72
CA PHE A 1116 -2.05 -8.61 9.56
C PHE A 1116 -1.50 -7.51 10.47
N ARG A 1117 -0.32 -7.77 11.06
CA ARG A 1117 0.47 -6.77 11.79
C ARG A 1117 1.95 -6.88 11.41
N PRO A 1118 2.65 -5.76 11.19
CA PRO A 1118 4.10 -5.77 11.04
C PRO A 1118 4.76 -6.36 12.29
N VAL A 1119 5.63 -7.34 12.10
CA VAL A 1119 6.38 -7.92 13.24
C VAL A 1119 7.25 -6.87 13.90
N GLU A 1120 7.70 -5.87 13.13
CA GLU A 1120 8.58 -4.81 13.59
C GLU A 1120 7.91 -3.96 14.68
N SER A 1121 6.60 -3.74 14.59
CA SER A 1121 5.82 -3.06 15.64
C SER A 1121 5.75 -3.90 16.92
N ILE A 1122 5.59 -5.22 16.81
CA ILE A 1122 5.61 -6.14 17.95
C ILE A 1122 7.01 -6.14 18.59
N ILE A 1123 8.05 -6.20 17.77
CA ILE A 1123 9.45 -6.17 18.20
C ILE A 1123 9.77 -4.89 18.96
N SER A 1124 9.40 -3.71 18.42
CA SER A 1124 9.67 -2.42 19.08
C SER A 1124 9.05 -2.37 20.48
N ILE A 1125 7.80 -2.82 20.63
CA ILE A 1125 7.12 -2.89 21.93
C ILE A 1125 7.84 -3.83 22.89
N VAL A 1126 8.16 -5.05 22.43
CA VAL A 1126 8.82 -6.05 23.27
C VAL A 1126 10.19 -5.57 23.71
N GLU A 1127 11.00 -5.01 22.81
CA GLU A 1127 12.32 -4.47 23.17
C GLU A 1127 12.21 -3.32 24.18
N ASN A 1128 11.29 -2.37 23.97
CA ASN A 1128 11.12 -1.23 24.88
C ASN A 1128 10.71 -1.69 26.29
N ALA A 1129 9.71 -2.56 26.39
CA ALA A 1129 9.22 -3.01 27.69
C ALA A 1129 10.22 -3.94 28.42
N ILE A 1130 10.89 -4.83 27.68
CA ILE A 1130 11.91 -5.73 28.26
C ILE A 1130 13.13 -4.91 28.73
N ASN A 1131 13.58 -3.92 27.95
CA ASN A 1131 14.70 -3.05 28.37
C ASN A 1131 14.34 -2.21 29.61
N LYS A 1132 13.07 -1.85 29.77
CA LYS A 1132 12.58 -1.20 31.00
C LYS A 1132 12.38 -2.19 32.15
N GLU A 1133 12.34 -3.49 31.92
CA GLU A 1133 11.92 -4.51 32.88
C GLU A 1133 10.51 -4.25 33.45
N ASP A 1134 9.58 -3.80 32.61
CA ASP A 1134 8.19 -3.51 32.99
C ASP A 1134 7.22 -4.49 32.32
N ASP A 1135 6.69 -5.42 33.12
CA ASP A 1135 5.82 -6.50 32.66
C ASP A 1135 4.40 -5.98 32.32
N ILE A 1136 3.93 -4.92 33.00
CA ILE A 1136 2.63 -4.29 32.71
C ILE A 1136 2.72 -3.53 31.39
N GLU A 1137 3.82 -2.81 31.17
CA GLU A 1137 4.07 -2.10 29.92
C GLU A 1137 4.13 -3.05 28.72
N LEU A 1138 4.82 -4.19 28.88
CA LEU A 1138 4.85 -5.26 27.87
C LEU A 1138 3.44 -5.72 27.52
N LYS A 1139 2.65 -6.05 28.55
CA LYS A 1139 1.29 -6.59 28.34
C LYS A 1139 0.36 -5.57 27.70
N TYR A 1140 0.37 -4.34 28.22
CA TYR A 1140 -0.50 -3.26 27.78
C TYR A 1140 -0.27 -2.90 26.31
N TYR A 1141 0.97 -2.57 25.93
CA TYR A 1141 1.23 -2.13 24.56
C TYR A 1141 1.05 -3.25 23.54
N LEU A 1142 1.37 -4.51 23.89
CA LEU A 1142 1.05 -5.66 23.02
C LEU A 1142 -0.46 -5.77 22.77
N ALA A 1143 -1.29 -5.67 23.81
CA ALA A 1143 -2.73 -5.70 23.65
C ALA A 1143 -3.22 -4.53 22.77
N LYS A 1144 -2.75 -3.30 23.02
CA LYS A 1144 -3.16 -2.11 22.27
C LYS A 1144 -2.76 -2.15 20.78
N LEU A 1145 -1.55 -2.59 20.47
CA LEU A 1145 -1.11 -2.82 19.09
C LEU A 1145 -2.02 -3.82 18.35
N LEU A 1146 -2.37 -4.92 19.01
CA LEU A 1146 -3.22 -5.94 18.40
C LEU A 1146 -4.63 -5.40 18.16
N PHE A 1147 -5.18 -4.64 19.10
CA PHE A 1147 -6.45 -3.94 18.94
C PHE A 1147 -6.45 -2.79 17.92
N GLY A 1148 -5.27 -2.29 17.52
CA GLY A 1148 -5.15 -1.13 16.63
C GLY A 1148 -5.61 0.17 17.30
N SER A 1149 -5.24 0.37 18.57
CA SER A 1149 -5.63 1.54 19.38
C SER A 1149 -4.43 2.24 19.99
#